data_AF-A0A9P7HCD2-F1
#
_entry.id   AF-A0A9P7HCD2-F1
#
_cell.length_a   1.000
_cell.length_b   1.000
_cell.length_c   1.000
_cell.angle_alpha   90.00
_cell.angle_beta   90.00
_cell.angle_gamma   90.00
#
_symmetry.space_group_name_H-M   'P 1'
#
loop_
_entity.id
_entity.type
_entity.pdbx_description
1 polymer ?
#
loop_
_entity_poly.entity_id
_entity_poly.type
_entity_poly.pdbx_seq_one_letter_code
_entity_poly.pdbx_strand_id
1 'polypeptide(L)'
;MTTTAAAINSSIDNLNTEKSGFSHVSIESVENTTPIAASPVTSTDDTASTAQKDGPDVDETSPYHNPRLQLIDRFVDEPRPLRVGVIGAGLAGITAGILLPAKVPGIKLTIYEKNADVAGTWFENVYPGVRCDIASHVYQSTFAPKTDWSDRYAPGHEIREYWQSVARKFDVYKYVKLNTRVEGTTWDDKEGVWVTKLRNVQTGEETVEKNEFLLTSIGRFNAWKLPDYPGISEYKGHLRHASNWSTDFDPKDKTVAVIGNGASGIQVAANLQPIVKRLDHYARNKTWIAASWAGEERKIEAQPYTEEQKKKWAEDPDAYLAFRKDLEGLYWTRFDSFFRNSESNQKLREAFIDIMKKRLAKKPELLEHIVPDFSPNCRRLTPGPGYLEAITEDNVEYIRTRIKRFTETGIETEDGKIRDVDAVICATGANVDMVPAFPIRAHGQELGDLWKADGVYGYPYTYFGLATPDFPNLLFVHGPQATGPSGTVPHSVETQLTYFSKVLRKASREGIKSISPSKGAADDFVEYSDAFFAKTVLTDRCSSWYNGGRPGARIHGLWPGSAGHITAVRQAPRWEDWEYTYLGESKNRFAHYLGNGWTRRETDAEADQTPYLKRPEEIDLRDIHETWWSNPPFNCSSFSIAKMTVENRHDDSEIAPPPKDQLHPVKWYRSTFFNITILGLCNLSAPGIWTAMNSLGAGGAASPKLINAANALTFCLMVLSCYFSSAMVKYIGIKGALIFGTLGYAPYAAGLYTNNRFGTEWLVLLGAALCGISAGVFWMAEAAIAIAYPEPWNRGKALGYWLTYRLSGQILGGAINLGLNADRNEAGKVSYSVFLVFIALQAVGPFVALLLSKPDQVQRKDGVKVKLSIDQLPGFELKETARLFFTKKFLLIVLFIGQAVFAESVFFTYLALWFSVRSRALGSFLGGIVAVIGGNVLGSWLDRTKVSLRIRTRSSFAVIATLQGGWWIWATILVSKFRETRPTYDWVSDGFGASFAVFLFLTLGFQLNYLFLYFIIHHLAGTQDEIIRYSALLRGTESAWQAVSYGITSLPVFAEVGGVYFNFALWAVSLYPAWLVLREFGSHASPSLESPVQEVDSQKDFSASGEETDIKKL
;
A
#
# COMPACT_ATOMS: atom_id res chain seq x y z
N MET A 1 -3.24 10.24 -65.22
CA MET A 1 -3.70 11.19 -66.27
C MET A 1 -4.39 12.35 -65.57
N THR A 2 -4.28 13.56 -66.11
CA THR A 2 -5.21 14.68 -65.86
C THR A 2 -6.61 14.35 -66.44
N THR A 3 -7.71 15.07 -66.20
CA THR A 3 -7.89 16.51 -65.95
C THR A 3 -9.17 16.81 -65.14
N THR A 4 -9.33 18.04 -64.65
CA THR A 4 -10.46 18.60 -63.89
C THR A 4 -11.70 18.96 -64.73
N ALA A 5 -12.88 19.00 -64.08
CA ALA A 5 -14.07 19.80 -64.42
C ALA A 5 -15.02 19.93 -63.19
N ALA A 6 -15.96 20.90 -63.19
CA ALA A 6 -16.84 21.21 -62.03
C ALA A 6 -18.18 21.89 -62.45
N ALA A 7 -18.99 22.34 -61.47
CA ALA A 7 -20.21 23.20 -61.57
C ALA A 7 -21.56 22.48 -61.91
N ILE A 8 -22.79 22.92 -61.54
CA ILE A 8 -23.29 23.99 -60.63
C ILE A 8 -24.80 23.76 -60.22
N ASN A 9 -25.28 24.45 -59.17
CA ASN A 9 -26.66 24.78 -58.64
C ASN A 9 -27.96 24.62 -59.52
N SER A 10 -29.22 24.62 -59.02
CA SER A 10 -29.89 24.68 -57.66
C SER A 10 -31.45 24.49 -57.75
N SER A 11 -32.22 24.80 -56.66
CA SER A 11 -33.65 25.29 -56.62
C SER A 11 -34.80 24.22 -56.55
N ILE A 12 -36.02 24.34 -55.95
CA ILE A 12 -36.78 25.21 -54.98
C ILE A 12 -38.23 24.57 -54.86
N ASP A 13 -39.16 24.69 -53.88
CA ASP A 13 -39.30 25.13 -52.46
C ASP A 13 -40.71 24.64 -51.93
N ASN A 14 -41.37 25.29 -50.94
CA ASN A 14 -42.81 25.24 -50.48
C ASN A 14 -43.25 24.17 -49.42
N LEU A 15 -44.21 24.39 -48.46
CA LEU A 15 -45.04 25.57 -48.06
C LEU A 15 -45.76 25.40 -46.67
N ASN A 16 -46.47 26.47 -46.20
CA ASN A 16 -47.61 26.56 -45.21
C ASN A 16 -47.35 26.46 -43.68
N THR A 17 -48.06 27.14 -42.73
CA THR A 17 -49.09 28.24 -42.75
C THR A 17 -49.30 28.95 -41.37
N GLU A 18 -49.35 30.30 -41.38
CA GLU A 18 -50.29 31.27 -40.73
C GLU A 18 -50.66 31.42 -39.20
N LYS A 19 -50.74 32.72 -38.80
CA LYS A 19 -51.70 33.45 -37.88
C LYS A 19 -51.65 33.28 -36.33
N SER A 20 -51.98 34.28 -35.47
CA SER A 20 -52.10 35.77 -35.59
C SER A 20 -52.45 36.49 -34.25
N GLY A 21 -52.02 37.75 -34.06
CA GLY A 21 -52.48 38.73 -33.02
C GLY A 21 -51.35 39.25 -32.11
N PHE A 22 -50.92 40.53 -32.00
CA PHE A 22 -51.54 41.88 -31.98
C PHE A 22 -52.43 42.16 -30.75
N SER A 23 -52.34 43.28 -30.01
CA SER A 23 -51.55 44.55 -30.08
C SER A 23 -51.47 45.18 -28.63
N HIS A 24 -51.00 46.37 -28.22
CA HIS A 24 -50.44 47.70 -28.65
C HIS A 24 -49.81 48.33 -27.34
N VAL A 25 -49.15 49.49 -27.13
CA VAL A 25 -48.55 50.68 -27.83
C VAL A 25 -47.55 51.31 -26.80
N SER A 26 -46.31 51.72 -27.12
CA SER A 26 -45.80 53.07 -27.50
C SER A 26 -46.12 54.23 -26.52
N ILE A 27 -45.27 55.22 -26.19
CA ILE A 27 -43.91 55.71 -26.59
C ILE A 27 -43.29 56.39 -25.31
N GLU A 28 -42.07 56.94 -25.14
CA GLU A 28 -40.87 57.35 -25.94
C GLU A 28 -39.64 57.38 -24.96
N SER A 29 -38.44 57.99 -25.11
CA SER A 29 -37.74 58.81 -26.14
C SER A 29 -36.19 58.84 -25.99
N VAL A 30 -35.52 59.03 -27.14
CA VAL A 30 -34.26 59.75 -27.49
C VAL A 30 -33.15 60.02 -26.44
N GLU A 31 -31.93 59.45 -26.62
CA GLU A 31 -30.73 60.19 -27.08
C GLU A 31 -29.52 59.31 -27.56
N ASN A 32 -28.59 59.97 -28.26
CA ASN A 32 -27.51 59.50 -29.14
C ASN A 32 -26.43 58.52 -28.60
N THR A 33 -25.96 57.57 -29.45
CA THR A 33 -24.64 57.60 -30.15
C THR A 33 -24.31 56.26 -30.87
N THR A 34 -23.43 56.26 -31.88
CA THR A 34 -22.97 55.06 -32.62
C THR A 34 -21.47 55.08 -32.94
N PRO A 35 -20.74 53.95 -32.78
CA PRO A 35 -19.38 53.76 -33.33
C PRO A 35 -19.39 53.29 -34.80
N ILE A 36 -18.25 53.37 -35.48
CA ILE A 36 -18.11 53.25 -36.95
C ILE A 36 -17.36 51.96 -37.36
N ALA A 37 -17.73 51.39 -38.52
CA ALA A 37 -17.08 50.22 -39.13
C ALA A 37 -15.98 50.59 -40.15
N ALA A 38 -15.08 49.65 -40.44
CA ALA A 38 -13.94 49.84 -41.35
C ALA A 38 -14.31 49.78 -42.85
N SER A 39 -13.46 50.33 -43.72
CA SER A 39 -13.48 50.13 -45.18
C SER A 39 -12.10 50.41 -45.83
N PRO A 40 -11.81 49.88 -47.04
CA PRO A 40 -10.45 49.78 -47.59
C PRO A 40 -10.12 50.81 -48.69
N VAL A 41 -8.88 50.77 -49.20
CA VAL A 41 -8.43 51.49 -50.41
C VAL A 41 -7.67 50.52 -51.34
N THR A 42 -7.79 50.71 -52.65
CA THR A 42 -7.19 49.87 -53.72
C THR A 42 -6.51 50.70 -54.79
N SER A 43 -5.38 50.23 -55.34
CA SER A 43 -4.85 50.60 -56.66
C SER A 43 -3.87 49.51 -57.14
N THR A 44 -3.52 49.51 -58.44
CA THR A 44 -2.76 48.44 -59.12
C THR A 44 -1.60 48.96 -59.97
N ASP A 45 -0.79 48.00 -60.42
CA ASP A 45 0.09 48.00 -61.62
C ASP A 45 1.58 48.40 -61.51
N ASP A 46 2.40 47.44 -61.99
CA ASP A 46 3.70 47.49 -62.65
C ASP A 46 4.85 48.41 -62.15
N THR A 47 5.88 47.80 -61.56
CA THR A 47 7.07 47.32 -62.32
C THR A 47 8.04 46.53 -61.42
N ALA A 48 9.03 45.84 -62.01
CA ALA A 48 9.88 44.87 -61.32
C ALA A 48 11.19 45.45 -60.76
N SER A 49 11.52 45.11 -59.51
CA SER A 49 12.91 44.94 -59.04
C SER A 49 12.95 44.04 -57.79
N THR A 50 13.99 43.22 -57.66
CA THR A 50 14.24 42.40 -56.47
C THR A 50 14.87 43.23 -55.35
N ALA A 51 14.22 43.32 -54.20
CA ALA A 51 14.78 43.84 -52.97
C ALA A 51 14.47 42.89 -51.79
N GLN A 52 15.31 42.93 -50.76
CA GLN A 52 15.07 42.21 -49.51
C GLN A 52 13.81 42.77 -48.82
N LYS A 53 13.09 41.90 -48.10
CA LYS A 53 12.19 42.36 -47.03
C LYS A 53 12.98 42.32 -45.73
N ASP A 54 13.56 43.46 -45.40
CA ASP A 54 14.19 43.68 -44.11
C ASP A 54 13.14 43.70 -42.98
N GLY A 55 13.60 43.59 -41.74
CA GLY A 55 12.76 43.71 -40.55
C GLY A 55 12.27 45.14 -40.31
N PRO A 56 11.41 45.37 -39.29
CA PRO A 56 11.01 46.73 -38.92
C PRO A 56 12.24 47.58 -38.56
N ASP A 57 12.20 48.87 -38.91
CA ASP A 57 13.31 49.80 -38.71
C ASP A 57 13.86 49.77 -37.28
N VAL A 58 15.14 49.41 -37.16
CA VAL A 58 15.85 49.45 -35.88
C VAL A 58 16.25 50.90 -35.62
N ASP A 59 15.49 51.58 -34.77
CA ASP A 59 15.79 52.91 -34.24
C ASP A 59 17.29 53.01 -33.86
N GLU A 60 18.04 53.83 -34.59
CA GLU A 60 19.49 54.02 -34.39
C GLU A 60 19.83 54.62 -33.02
N THR A 61 18.84 55.21 -32.32
CA THR A 61 19.02 55.70 -30.94
C THR A 61 18.88 54.60 -29.88
N SER A 62 18.46 53.39 -30.26
CA SER A 62 18.30 52.26 -29.35
C SER A 62 19.65 51.73 -28.82
N PRO A 63 19.85 51.67 -27.49
CA PRO A 63 21.07 51.10 -26.90
C PRO A 63 21.21 49.57 -27.10
N TYR A 64 20.23 48.94 -27.76
CA TYR A 64 20.18 47.50 -28.04
C TYR A 64 20.41 47.17 -29.53
N HIS A 65 20.95 48.12 -30.31
CA HIS A 65 21.19 47.96 -31.75
C HIS A 65 21.97 46.67 -32.09
N ASN A 66 21.45 45.89 -33.04
CA ASN A 66 21.98 44.62 -33.54
C ASN A 66 22.28 43.54 -32.47
N PRO A 67 21.24 42.97 -31.82
CA PRO A 67 21.40 41.99 -30.75
C PRO A 67 21.93 40.63 -31.25
N ARG A 68 22.89 40.05 -30.52
CA ARG A 68 23.53 38.74 -30.84
C ARG A 68 22.57 37.53 -30.79
N LEU A 69 21.37 37.70 -30.24
CA LEU A 69 20.34 36.67 -30.21
C LEU A 69 19.11 37.21 -30.93
N GLN A 70 18.76 36.57 -32.04
CA GLN A 70 17.44 36.70 -32.63
C GLN A 70 16.44 35.88 -31.79
N LEU A 71 15.31 36.50 -31.45
CA LEU A 71 14.22 35.79 -30.77
C LEU A 71 13.51 34.85 -31.76
N ILE A 72 12.90 33.80 -31.22
CA ILE A 72 12.18 32.81 -32.01
C ILE A 72 10.70 33.15 -31.95
N ASP A 73 10.07 33.38 -33.09
CA ASP A 73 8.64 33.69 -33.12
C ASP A 73 7.80 32.44 -32.81
N ARG A 74 7.59 32.22 -31.51
CA ARG A 74 6.84 31.14 -30.89
C ARG A 74 6.57 31.49 -29.43
N PHE A 75 5.38 31.17 -28.96
CA PHE A 75 4.99 31.36 -27.56
C PHE A 75 5.72 30.42 -26.57
N VAL A 76 5.84 30.84 -25.31
CA VAL A 76 6.52 30.11 -24.22
C VAL A 76 5.81 28.81 -23.79
N ASP A 77 4.51 28.71 -24.07
CA ASP A 77 3.60 27.59 -23.81
C ASP A 77 3.38 26.69 -25.04
N GLU A 78 4.00 27.00 -26.19
CA GLU A 78 3.85 26.22 -27.42
C GLU A 78 4.98 25.19 -27.63
N PRO A 79 4.77 23.89 -27.32
CA PRO A 79 5.77 22.83 -27.55
C PRO A 79 6.05 22.62 -29.04
N ARG A 80 7.34 22.54 -29.42
CA ARG A 80 7.72 22.21 -30.81
C ARG A 80 7.39 20.73 -31.11
N PRO A 81 6.92 20.36 -32.30
CA PRO A 81 6.77 18.97 -32.68
C PRO A 81 8.08 18.17 -32.56
N LEU A 82 7.98 16.90 -32.16
CA LEU A 82 9.12 15.97 -32.04
C LEU A 82 8.88 14.70 -32.87
N ARG A 83 9.85 14.30 -33.70
CA ARG A 83 9.85 12.96 -34.34
C ARG A 83 10.40 11.91 -33.38
N VAL A 84 9.60 10.91 -33.03
CA VAL A 84 9.96 9.87 -32.07
C VAL A 84 9.76 8.50 -32.69
N GLY A 85 10.84 7.72 -32.78
CA GLY A 85 10.80 6.32 -33.20
C GLY A 85 10.71 5.39 -32.00
N VAL A 86 9.94 4.31 -32.11
CA VAL A 86 9.86 3.23 -31.11
C VAL A 86 10.14 1.90 -31.81
N ILE A 87 11.01 1.06 -31.25
CA ILE A 87 11.38 -0.23 -31.85
C ILE A 87 10.74 -1.37 -31.07
N GLY A 88 9.78 -2.07 -31.68
CA GLY A 88 9.01 -3.19 -31.12
C GLY A 88 7.63 -2.77 -30.59
N ALA A 89 6.60 -3.55 -30.93
CA ALA A 89 5.19 -3.39 -30.55
C ALA A 89 4.68 -4.53 -29.63
N GLY A 90 5.55 -5.03 -28.74
CA GLY A 90 5.09 -5.73 -27.53
C GLY A 90 4.35 -4.78 -26.57
N LEU A 91 3.99 -5.21 -25.35
CA LEU A 91 3.25 -4.33 -24.42
C LEU A 91 3.93 -2.97 -24.19
N ALA A 92 5.26 -2.94 -24.20
CA ALA A 92 6.05 -1.71 -24.09
C ALA A 92 5.77 -0.72 -25.24
N GLY A 93 5.76 -1.19 -26.49
CA GLY A 93 5.46 -0.37 -27.66
C GLY A 93 3.98 0.00 -27.77
N ILE A 94 3.07 -0.92 -27.41
CA ILE A 94 1.62 -0.64 -27.36
C ILE A 94 1.34 0.46 -26.33
N THR A 95 1.84 0.33 -25.11
CA THR A 95 1.69 1.37 -24.07
C THR A 95 2.41 2.66 -24.46
N ALA A 96 3.52 2.63 -25.22
CA ALA A 96 4.14 3.83 -25.76
C ALA A 96 3.24 4.55 -26.79
N GLY A 97 2.60 3.80 -27.69
CA GLY A 97 1.61 4.30 -28.65
C GLY A 97 0.37 4.92 -28.01
N ILE A 98 0.07 4.57 -26.75
CA ILE A 98 -1.06 5.13 -25.98
C ILE A 98 -0.61 6.34 -25.15
N LEU A 99 0.44 6.17 -24.33
CA LEU A 99 0.83 7.18 -23.35
C LEU A 99 1.61 8.35 -23.95
N LEU A 100 2.44 8.15 -24.98
CA LEU A 100 3.24 9.23 -25.52
C LEU A 100 2.39 10.28 -26.28
N PRO A 101 1.44 9.92 -27.17
CA PRO A 101 0.54 10.90 -27.77
C PRO A 101 -0.35 11.62 -26.76
N ALA A 102 -0.84 10.90 -25.74
CA ALA A 102 -1.67 11.48 -24.68
C ALA A 102 -0.90 12.39 -23.70
N LYS A 103 0.44 12.30 -23.64
CA LYS A 103 1.28 13.06 -22.69
C LYS A 103 2.27 14.01 -23.36
N VAL A 104 2.43 14.01 -24.69
CA VAL A 104 3.39 14.85 -25.42
C VAL A 104 2.69 15.52 -26.61
N PRO A 105 2.18 16.76 -26.47
CA PRO A 105 1.54 17.48 -27.57
C PRO A 105 2.47 17.61 -28.78
N GLY A 106 1.91 17.48 -29.99
CA GLY A 106 2.66 17.62 -31.25
C GLY A 106 3.65 16.49 -31.57
N ILE A 107 3.64 15.37 -30.83
CA ILE A 107 4.52 14.23 -31.12
C ILE A 107 4.18 13.55 -32.46
N LYS A 108 5.21 13.38 -33.30
CA LYS A 108 5.17 12.61 -34.55
C LYS A 108 5.77 11.23 -34.26
N LEU A 109 4.92 10.32 -33.81
CA LEU A 109 5.30 8.98 -33.35
C LEU A 109 5.31 7.96 -34.51
N THR A 110 6.29 7.06 -34.51
CA THR A 110 6.29 5.87 -35.38
C THR A 110 6.87 4.68 -34.64
N ILE A 111 6.23 3.52 -34.76
CA ILE A 111 6.56 2.27 -34.07
C ILE A 111 6.93 1.23 -35.14
N TYR A 112 8.13 0.67 -35.09
CA TYR A 112 8.61 -0.33 -36.05
C TYR A 112 8.51 -1.73 -35.42
N GLU A 113 7.76 -2.65 -36.02
CA GLU A 113 7.58 -4.02 -35.53
C GLU A 113 7.94 -5.04 -36.63
N LYS A 114 8.86 -5.95 -36.34
CA LYS A 114 9.34 -6.98 -37.28
C LYS A 114 8.27 -8.04 -37.59
N ASN A 115 7.28 -8.22 -36.73
CA ASN A 115 6.23 -9.22 -36.85
C ASN A 115 5.06 -8.72 -37.71
N ALA A 116 4.20 -9.66 -38.13
CA ALA A 116 3.00 -9.36 -38.91
C ALA A 116 1.85 -8.75 -38.08
N ASP A 117 1.93 -8.76 -36.75
CA ASP A 117 0.99 -8.12 -35.83
C ASP A 117 1.70 -7.78 -34.49
N VAL A 118 1.02 -7.02 -33.62
CA VAL A 118 1.52 -6.55 -32.32
C VAL A 118 1.43 -7.61 -31.20
N ALA A 119 1.86 -7.24 -30.00
CA ALA A 119 1.99 -8.02 -28.75
C ALA A 119 3.31 -8.83 -28.59
N GLY A 120 4.19 -8.85 -29.60
CA GLY A 120 5.61 -9.18 -29.47
C GLY A 120 5.89 -10.58 -28.90
N THR A 121 6.30 -10.67 -27.62
CA THR A 121 6.60 -11.98 -26.98
C THR A 121 5.40 -12.93 -27.04
N TRP A 122 4.19 -12.41 -26.90
CA TRP A 122 2.93 -13.19 -26.97
C TRP A 122 2.47 -13.47 -28.40
N PHE A 123 3.05 -12.80 -29.41
CA PHE A 123 2.87 -13.14 -30.82
C PHE A 123 3.76 -14.33 -31.21
N GLU A 124 5.04 -14.31 -30.82
CA GLU A 124 6.03 -15.31 -31.24
C GLU A 124 6.01 -16.62 -30.42
N ASN A 125 5.66 -16.57 -29.13
CA ASN A 125 5.69 -17.75 -28.27
C ASN A 125 4.32 -18.44 -28.25
N VAL A 126 4.14 -19.40 -29.16
CA VAL A 126 2.89 -20.18 -29.34
C VAL A 126 3.03 -21.68 -29.02
N TYR A 127 4.07 -22.06 -28.27
CA TYR A 127 4.35 -23.45 -27.90
C TYR A 127 3.32 -24.05 -26.91
N PRO A 128 3.14 -25.39 -26.89
CA PRO A 128 2.23 -26.06 -25.96
C PRO A 128 2.47 -25.67 -24.49
N GLY A 129 1.39 -25.28 -23.80
CA GLY A 129 1.44 -24.86 -22.39
C GLY A 129 1.84 -23.40 -22.14
N VAL A 130 2.12 -22.59 -23.18
CA VAL A 130 2.54 -21.20 -23.02
C VAL A 130 1.52 -20.36 -22.22
N ARG A 131 1.90 -19.95 -21.01
CA ARG A 131 1.06 -19.23 -20.04
C ARG A 131 1.92 -18.27 -19.22
N CYS A 132 1.31 -17.20 -18.69
CA CYS A 132 1.99 -16.28 -17.77
C CYS A 132 2.45 -16.99 -16.47
N ASP A 133 3.44 -16.44 -15.77
CA ASP A 133 3.91 -16.92 -14.47
C ASP A 133 3.26 -16.21 -13.27
N ILE A 134 2.59 -15.08 -13.51
CA ILE A 134 1.72 -14.36 -12.56
C ILE A 134 0.24 -14.47 -12.97
N ALA A 135 -0.67 -14.07 -12.08
CA ALA A 135 -2.11 -14.15 -12.34
C ALA A 135 -2.59 -13.15 -13.42
N SER A 136 -3.58 -13.52 -14.23
CA SER A 136 -4.02 -12.79 -15.44
C SER A 136 -4.41 -11.33 -15.16
N HIS A 137 -5.21 -11.09 -14.11
CA HIS A 137 -5.63 -9.74 -13.67
C HIS A 137 -4.49 -8.84 -13.17
N VAL A 138 -3.26 -9.35 -13.09
CA VAL A 138 -2.04 -8.62 -12.71
C VAL A 138 -1.12 -8.38 -13.92
N TYR A 139 -1.32 -9.10 -15.04
CA TYR A 139 -0.57 -8.96 -16.29
C TYR A 139 -1.34 -8.12 -17.33
N GLN A 140 -1.89 -6.99 -16.90
CA GLN A 140 -2.73 -6.08 -17.70
C GLN A 140 -2.44 -4.62 -17.35
N SER A 141 -2.75 -3.68 -18.26
CA SER A 141 -2.51 -2.25 -18.00
C SER A 141 -3.36 -1.72 -16.84
N THR A 142 -2.95 -0.62 -16.22
CA THR A 142 -3.73 0.02 -15.14
C THR A 142 -5.00 0.69 -15.68
N PHE A 143 -4.94 1.23 -16.90
CA PHE A 143 -5.98 2.05 -17.53
C PHE A 143 -6.95 1.29 -18.45
N ALA A 144 -6.73 0.00 -18.72
CA ALA A 144 -7.62 -0.83 -19.54
C ALA A 144 -7.70 -2.28 -19.02
N PRO A 145 -8.26 -2.52 -17.82
CA PRO A 145 -8.44 -3.86 -17.29
C PRO A 145 -9.42 -4.71 -18.11
N LYS A 146 -9.18 -6.03 -18.10
CA LYS A 146 -10.12 -7.09 -18.52
C LYS A 146 -10.68 -7.77 -17.26
N THR A 147 -12.00 -7.89 -17.14
CA THR A 147 -12.70 -8.45 -15.96
C THR A 147 -13.03 -9.93 -16.12
N ASP A 148 -13.05 -10.41 -17.36
CA ASP A 148 -13.53 -11.70 -17.83
C ASP A 148 -12.39 -12.60 -18.33
N TRP A 149 -11.24 -12.64 -17.64
CA TRP A 149 -10.15 -13.56 -18.00
C TRP A 149 -10.64 -15.03 -17.91
N SER A 150 -10.33 -15.84 -18.93
CA SER A 150 -10.80 -17.23 -19.02
C SER A 150 -10.30 -18.11 -17.87
N ASP A 151 -9.05 -17.88 -17.46
CA ASP A 151 -8.30 -18.63 -16.47
C ASP A 151 -7.49 -17.66 -15.60
N ARG A 152 -7.29 -18.00 -14.33
CA ARG A 152 -6.41 -17.28 -13.41
C ARG A 152 -4.95 -17.23 -13.88
N TYR A 153 -4.51 -18.18 -14.71
CA TYR A 153 -3.21 -18.16 -15.39
C TYR A 153 -3.38 -18.31 -16.90
N ALA A 154 -3.93 -17.27 -17.53
CA ALA A 154 -4.38 -17.25 -18.92
C ALA A 154 -3.36 -17.82 -19.94
N PRO A 155 -3.84 -18.52 -20.98
CA PRO A 155 -3.02 -18.99 -22.09
C PRO A 155 -2.47 -17.81 -22.89
N GLY A 156 -1.30 -18.00 -23.52
CA GLY A 156 -0.60 -16.94 -24.25
C GLY A 156 -1.41 -16.31 -25.37
N HIS A 157 -2.35 -17.03 -25.98
CA HIS A 157 -3.24 -16.49 -27.02
C HIS A 157 -4.25 -15.47 -26.47
N GLU A 158 -4.81 -15.67 -25.26
CA GLU A 158 -5.73 -14.70 -24.63
C GLU A 158 -4.95 -13.45 -24.21
N ILE A 159 -3.71 -13.61 -23.75
CA ILE A 159 -2.82 -12.49 -23.42
C ILE A 159 -2.43 -11.72 -24.68
N ARG A 160 -2.15 -12.40 -25.79
CA ARG A 160 -1.94 -11.79 -27.12
C ARG A 160 -3.16 -10.98 -27.54
N GLU A 161 -4.35 -11.57 -27.49
CA GLU A 161 -5.61 -10.93 -27.86
C GLU A 161 -5.95 -9.72 -26.97
N TYR A 162 -5.69 -9.80 -25.66
CA TYR A 162 -5.84 -8.67 -24.76
C TYR A 162 -4.96 -7.48 -25.19
N TRP A 163 -3.66 -7.69 -25.42
CA TRP A 163 -2.78 -6.59 -25.85
C TRP A 163 -3.12 -6.07 -27.25
N GLN A 164 -3.56 -6.94 -28.17
CA GLN A 164 -4.03 -6.54 -29.50
C GLN A 164 -5.36 -5.77 -29.47
N SER A 165 -6.29 -6.13 -28.58
CA SER A 165 -7.56 -5.43 -28.40
C SER A 165 -7.39 -4.09 -27.68
N VAL A 166 -6.45 -3.98 -26.74
CA VAL A 166 -5.98 -2.69 -26.20
C VAL A 166 -5.36 -1.82 -27.29
N ALA A 167 -4.50 -2.38 -28.15
CA ALA A 167 -3.92 -1.65 -29.28
C ALA A 167 -4.98 -1.16 -30.29
N ARG A 168 -6.07 -1.91 -30.50
CA ARG A 168 -7.22 -1.49 -31.31
C ARG A 168 -8.06 -0.41 -30.59
N LYS A 169 -8.37 -0.59 -29.30
CA LYS A 169 -9.20 0.32 -28.49
C LYS A 169 -8.66 1.74 -28.41
N PHE A 170 -7.34 1.91 -28.41
CA PHE A 170 -6.67 3.21 -28.36
C PHE A 170 -6.05 3.62 -29.72
N ASP A 171 -6.44 2.97 -30.81
CA ASP A 171 -6.02 3.29 -32.18
C ASP A 171 -4.49 3.45 -32.32
N VAL A 172 -3.76 2.45 -31.82
CA VAL A 172 -2.29 2.42 -31.84
C VAL A 172 -1.76 2.09 -33.23
N TYR A 173 -2.50 1.29 -34.01
CA TYR A 173 -2.05 0.74 -35.30
C TYR A 173 -1.66 1.83 -36.32
N LYS A 174 -2.28 3.02 -36.29
CA LYS A 174 -1.88 4.15 -37.15
C LYS A 174 -0.43 4.61 -36.97
N TYR A 175 0.19 4.30 -35.83
CA TYR A 175 1.60 4.57 -35.58
C TYR A 175 2.53 3.39 -35.96
N VAL A 176 1.98 2.20 -36.24
CA VAL A 176 2.78 0.96 -36.37
C VAL A 176 3.08 0.62 -37.83
N LYS A 177 4.37 0.61 -38.16
CA LYS A 177 4.91 -0.07 -39.35
C LYS A 177 5.16 -1.54 -38.99
N LEU A 178 4.18 -2.40 -39.29
CA LEU A 178 4.28 -3.86 -39.17
C LEU A 178 5.24 -4.44 -40.24
N ASN A 179 5.66 -5.69 -40.06
CA ASN A 179 6.61 -6.39 -40.93
C ASN A 179 7.93 -5.61 -41.17
N THR A 180 8.29 -4.67 -40.30
CA THR A 180 9.38 -3.71 -40.48
C THR A 180 10.44 -3.94 -39.41
N ARG A 181 11.55 -4.59 -39.79
CA ARG A 181 12.70 -4.84 -38.92
C ARG A 181 13.65 -3.64 -38.93
N VAL A 182 14.22 -3.31 -37.78
CA VAL A 182 15.38 -2.40 -37.70
C VAL A 182 16.65 -3.23 -37.89
N GLU A 183 17.44 -2.89 -38.91
CA GLU A 183 18.74 -3.53 -39.19
C GLU A 183 19.91 -2.80 -38.50
N GLY A 184 19.70 -1.54 -38.11
CA GLY A 184 20.67 -0.75 -37.35
C GLY A 184 20.31 0.73 -37.31
N THR A 185 20.98 1.49 -36.44
CA THR A 185 20.75 2.94 -36.29
C THR A 185 22.03 3.68 -35.90
N THR A 186 22.18 4.91 -36.39
CA THR A 186 23.36 5.74 -36.17
C THR A 186 22.95 7.18 -35.87
N TRP A 187 23.57 7.78 -34.85
CA TRP A 187 23.37 9.18 -34.48
C TRP A 187 24.10 10.13 -35.45
N ASP A 188 23.43 11.22 -35.81
CA ASP A 188 23.95 12.33 -36.61
C ASP A 188 24.04 13.58 -35.72
N ASP A 189 25.24 13.96 -35.28
CA ASP A 189 25.48 15.12 -34.42
C ASP A 189 25.19 16.48 -35.10
N LYS A 190 25.27 16.55 -36.43
CA LYS A 190 24.99 17.78 -37.17
C LYS A 190 23.50 18.08 -37.17
N GLU A 191 22.69 17.06 -37.45
CA GLU A 191 21.23 17.17 -37.50
C GLU A 191 20.59 17.05 -36.10
N GLY A 192 21.18 16.25 -35.20
CA GLY A 192 20.61 15.90 -33.90
C GLY A 192 19.55 14.79 -33.99
N VAL A 193 19.78 13.77 -34.81
CA VAL A 193 18.81 12.70 -35.08
C VAL A 193 19.45 11.31 -35.16
N TRP A 194 18.66 10.30 -34.83
CA TRP A 194 18.92 8.91 -35.13
C TRP A 194 18.49 8.59 -36.57
N VAL A 195 19.45 8.17 -37.40
CA VAL A 195 19.26 7.68 -38.76
C VAL A 195 19.12 6.16 -38.70
N THR A 196 17.90 5.64 -38.87
CA THR A 196 17.56 4.24 -38.66
C THR A 196 17.34 3.52 -39.99
N LYS A 197 18.04 2.41 -40.21
CA LYS A 197 17.83 1.52 -41.36
C LYS A 197 16.73 0.51 -41.05
N LEU A 198 15.77 0.42 -41.96
CA LEU A 198 14.60 -0.45 -41.86
C LEU A 198 14.58 -1.43 -43.04
N ARG A 199 14.14 -2.66 -42.78
CA ARG A 199 13.90 -3.69 -43.80
C ARG A 199 12.51 -4.27 -43.64
N ASN A 200 11.73 -4.30 -44.72
CA ASN A 200 10.48 -5.01 -44.79
C ASN A 200 10.76 -6.52 -44.87
N VAL A 201 10.27 -7.31 -43.90
CA VAL A 201 10.56 -8.75 -43.81
C VAL A 201 9.78 -9.60 -44.81
N GLN A 202 8.76 -9.04 -45.47
CA GLN A 202 7.97 -9.71 -46.51
C GLN A 202 8.49 -9.40 -47.92
N THR A 203 8.80 -8.12 -48.21
CA THR A 203 9.25 -7.69 -49.55
C THR A 203 10.77 -7.63 -49.70
N GLY A 204 11.52 -7.59 -48.61
CA GLY A 204 12.97 -7.36 -48.60
C GLY A 204 13.39 -5.90 -48.84
N GLU A 205 12.44 -4.99 -49.05
CA GLU A 205 12.66 -3.56 -49.29
C GLU A 205 13.39 -2.88 -48.11
N GLU A 206 14.41 -2.09 -48.40
CA GLU A 206 15.12 -1.28 -47.40
C GLU A 206 14.75 0.21 -47.49
N THR A 207 14.49 0.82 -46.33
CA THR A 207 14.17 2.25 -46.19
C THR A 207 14.95 2.87 -45.03
N VAL A 208 15.02 4.21 -44.99
CA VAL A 208 15.75 4.96 -43.96
C VAL A 208 14.83 6.00 -43.34
N GLU A 209 14.75 6.02 -42.01
CA GLU A 209 13.98 7.00 -41.24
C GLU A 209 14.90 7.89 -40.38
N LYS A 210 14.47 9.14 -40.14
CA LYS A 210 15.16 10.10 -39.25
C LYS A 210 14.26 10.49 -38.08
N ASN A 211 14.60 10.04 -36.87
CA ASN A 211 13.89 10.35 -35.63
C ASN A 211 14.79 11.19 -34.69
N GLU A 212 14.24 12.20 -34.00
CA GLU A 212 15.01 13.00 -33.04
C GLU A 212 15.26 12.20 -31.75
N PHE A 213 14.27 11.42 -31.31
CA PHE A 213 14.38 10.48 -30.20
C PHE A 213 14.09 9.05 -30.66
N LEU A 214 14.77 8.08 -30.05
CA LEU A 214 14.62 6.66 -30.38
C LEU A 214 14.44 5.84 -29.09
N LEU A 215 13.30 5.16 -28.99
CA LEU A 215 12.91 4.33 -27.84
C LEU A 215 13.03 2.85 -28.20
N THR A 216 13.90 2.12 -27.53
CA THR A 216 13.98 0.66 -27.70
C THR A 216 12.93 -0.02 -26.81
N SER A 217 11.98 -0.73 -27.42
CA SER A 217 10.90 -1.49 -26.76
C SER A 217 10.96 -2.99 -27.09
N ILE A 218 12.12 -3.46 -27.57
CA ILE A 218 12.37 -4.80 -28.13
C ILE A 218 12.23 -5.96 -27.13
N GLY A 219 12.14 -5.65 -25.83
CA GLY A 219 12.05 -6.63 -24.76
C GLY A 219 13.36 -7.41 -24.55
N ARG A 220 13.27 -8.52 -23.80
CA ARG A 220 14.44 -9.30 -23.34
C ARG A 220 14.40 -10.79 -23.69
N PHE A 221 13.31 -11.26 -24.32
CA PHE A 221 13.08 -12.68 -24.61
C PHE A 221 12.70 -12.93 -26.08
N ASN A 222 13.11 -12.03 -26.98
CA ASN A 222 12.76 -12.04 -28.40
C ASN A 222 13.90 -12.58 -29.30
N ALA A 223 15.14 -12.18 -29.02
CA ALA A 223 16.32 -12.60 -29.77
C ALA A 223 16.76 -14.03 -29.40
N TRP A 224 15.97 -15.03 -29.78
CA TRP A 224 16.31 -16.44 -29.62
C TRP A 224 17.27 -16.93 -30.71
N LYS A 225 18.00 -18.01 -30.40
CA LYS A 225 18.86 -18.77 -31.32
C LYS A 225 18.76 -20.25 -30.96
N LEU A 226 19.02 -21.13 -31.94
CA LEU A 226 19.32 -22.54 -31.65
C LEU A 226 20.67 -22.63 -30.90
N PRO A 227 20.87 -23.65 -30.05
CA PRO A 227 22.16 -23.88 -29.41
C PRO A 227 23.22 -24.28 -30.44
N ASP A 228 24.46 -23.86 -30.20
CA ASP A 228 25.61 -24.30 -30.98
C ASP A 228 26.12 -25.65 -30.44
N TYR A 229 25.97 -26.70 -31.25
CA TYR A 229 26.47 -28.05 -30.99
C TYR A 229 26.95 -28.67 -32.32
N PRO A 230 28.07 -29.44 -32.32
CA PRO A 230 28.49 -30.17 -33.51
C PRO A 230 27.38 -31.07 -34.05
N GLY A 231 27.26 -31.17 -35.38
CA GLY A 231 26.25 -31.99 -36.06
C GLY A 231 24.81 -31.48 -36.00
N ILE A 232 24.50 -30.33 -35.38
CA ILE A 232 23.10 -29.87 -35.27
C ILE A 232 22.44 -29.58 -36.64
N SER A 233 23.24 -29.27 -37.65
CA SER A 233 22.83 -29.12 -39.06
C SER A 233 22.68 -30.44 -39.82
N GLU A 234 23.15 -31.56 -39.27
CA GLU A 234 23.09 -32.90 -39.89
C GLU A 234 21.84 -33.68 -39.46
N TYR A 235 21.19 -33.26 -38.36
CA TYR A 235 20.01 -33.90 -37.80
C TYR A 235 18.79 -33.77 -38.73
N LYS A 236 18.21 -34.91 -39.10
CA LYS A 236 17.17 -35.04 -40.14
C LYS A 236 15.73 -34.98 -39.61
N GLY A 237 15.55 -35.02 -38.29
CA GLY A 237 14.25 -34.93 -37.64
C GLY A 237 13.74 -33.49 -37.43
N HIS A 238 12.64 -33.33 -36.70
CA HIS A 238 12.02 -32.02 -36.49
C HIS A 238 12.76 -31.17 -35.44
N LEU A 239 13.66 -30.27 -35.87
CA LEU A 239 14.37 -29.33 -35.00
C LEU A 239 13.68 -27.96 -34.95
N ARG A 240 13.30 -27.47 -33.76
CA ARG A 240 12.76 -26.11 -33.55
C ARG A 240 13.22 -25.50 -32.23
N HIS A 241 13.19 -24.17 -32.15
CA HIS A 241 13.28 -23.43 -30.89
C HIS A 241 11.87 -23.15 -30.36
N ALA A 242 11.66 -23.17 -29.04
CA ALA A 242 10.32 -22.98 -28.44
C ALA A 242 9.66 -21.65 -28.85
N SER A 243 10.44 -20.57 -28.95
CA SER A 243 9.98 -19.25 -29.42
C SER A 243 9.85 -19.11 -30.96
N ASN A 244 9.89 -20.25 -31.68
CA ASN A 244 9.62 -20.37 -33.11
C ASN A 244 8.94 -21.72 -33.37
N TRP A 245 7.83 -21.94 -32.66
CA TRP A 245 7.04 -23.17 -32.73
C TRP A 245 6.29 -23.28 -34.06
N SER A 246 6.26 -24.47 -34.67
CA SER A 246 5.47 -24.76 -35.86
C SER A 246 4.15 -25.41 -35.46
N THR A 247 3.03 -24.81 -35.88
CA THR A 247 1.66 -25.31 -35.64
C THR A 247 1.38 -26.65 -36.31
N ASP A 248 2.21 -27.03 -37.27
CA ASP A 248 2.00 -28.11 -38.24
C ASP A 248 2.75 -29.39 -37.81
N PHE A 249 3.46 -29.33 -36.68
CA PHE A 249 4.11 -30.46 -36.05
C PHE A 249 3.21 -31.10 -35.01
N ASP A 250 2.74 -32.32 -35.29
CA ASP A 250 2.10 -33.18 -34.30
C ASP A 250 3.17 -33.97 -33.50
N PRO A 251 3.32 -33.73 -32.18
CA PRO A 251 4.21 -34.49 -31.32
C PRO A 251 3.61 -35.83 -30.87
N LYS A 252 2.35 -36.13 -31.20
CA LYS A 252 1.66 -37.32 -30.68
C LYS A 252 2.34 -38.61 -31.13
N ASP A 253 2.49 -39.55 -30.19
CA ASP A 253 3.10 -40.86 -30.41
C ASP A 253 4.58 -40.79 -30.89
N LYS A 254 5.21 -39.60 -30.84
CA LYS A 254 6.62 -39.34 -31.22
C LYS A 254 7.60 -39.52 -30.07
N THR A 255 8.87 -39.69 -30.44
CA THR A 255 10.02 -39.63 -29.54
C THR A 255 10.58 -38.21 -29.57
N VAL A 256 10.57 -37.46 -28.46
CA VAL A 256 10.90 -36.03 -28.48
C VAL A 256 11.97 -35.69 -27.44
N ALA A 257 13.02 -34.98 -27.85
CA ALA A 257 13.96 -34.34 -26.94
C ALA A 257 13.53 -32.91 -26.60
N VAL A 258 13.62 -32.52 -25.32
CA VAL A 258 13.43 -31.13 -24.87
C VAL A 258 14.71 -30.64 -24.19
N ILE A 259 15.41 -29.71 -24.84
CA ILE A 259 16.71 -29.20 -24.37
C ILE A 259 16.52 -27.93 -23.53
N GLY A 260 16.83 -28.02 -22.24
CA GLY A 260 16.82 -26.91 -21.29
C GLY A 260 15.60 -26.89 -20.38
N ASN A 261 15.83 -26.56 -19.10
CA ASN A 261 14.81 -26.43 -18.04
C ASN A 261 14.65 -24.96 -17.59
N GLY A 262 14.56 -24.05 -18.56
CA GLY A 262 14.00 -22.71 -18.35
C GLY A 262 12.46 -22.75 -18.29
N ALA A 263 11.82 -21.59 -18.16
CA ALA A 263 10.35 -21.51 -18.08
C ALA A 263 9.64 -22.19 -19.26
N SER A 264 10.12 -21.94 -20.49
CA SER A 264 9.60 -22.60 -21.69
C SER A 264 9.82 -24.12 -21.67
N GLY A 265 10.98 -24.59 -21.21
CA GLY A 265 11.29 -26.02 -21.17
C GLY A 265 10.46 -26.78 -20.14
N ILE A 266 10.23 -26.15 -18.98
CA ILE A 266 9.33 -26.63 -17.92
C ILE A 266 7.88 -26.72 -18.43
N GLN A 267 7.39 -25.70 -19.13
CA GLN A 267 6.04 -25.70 -19.71
C GLN A 267 5.90 -26.73 -20.84
N VAL A 268 6.83 -26.75 -21.80
CA VAL A 268 6.84 -27.69 -22.92
C VAL A 268 6.93 -29.14 -22.44
N ALA A 269 7.86 -29.47 -21.55
CA ALA A 269 8.01 -30.85 -21.05
C ALA A 269 6.72 -31.35 -20.38
N ALA A 270 6.10 -30.54 -19.53
CA ALA A 270 4.84 -30.90 -18.85
C ALA A 270 3.64 -31.06 -19.82
N ASN A 271 3.64 -30.37 -20.97
CA ASN A 271 2.54 -30.43 -21.94
C ASN A 271 2.79 -31.45 -23.06
N LEU A 272 4.04 -31.86 -23.31
CA LEU A 272 4.38 -32.93 -24.26
C LEU A 272 4.36 -34.32 -23.62
N GLN A 273 4.79 -34.48 -22.35
CA GLN A 273 4.85 -35.77 -21.66
C GLN A 273 3.59 -36.66 -21.83
N PRO A 274 2.34 -36.16 -21.68
CA PRO A 274 1.16 -37.02 -21.76
C PRO A 274 0.74 -37.43 -23.18
N ILE A 275 1.42 -36.93 -24.23
CA ILE A 275 1.09 -37.21 -25.64
C ILE A 275 2.24 -37.81 -26.46
N VAL A 276 3.49 -37.68 -26.00
CA VAL A 276 4.67 -38.28 -26.65
C VAL A 276 4.89 -39.73 -26.21
N LYS A 277 5.39 -40.57 -27.12
CA LYS A 277 5.79 -41.95 -26.84
C LYS A 277 7.00 -42.04 -25.91
N ARG A 278 7.95 -41.10 -26.03
CA ARG A 278 9.10 -40.94 -25.12
C ARG A 278 9.54 -39.48 -25.08
N LEU A 279 9.95 -38.99 -23.91
CA LEU A 279 10.45 -37.63 -23.68
C LEU A 279 11.87 -37.67 -23.10
N ASP A 280 12.84 -37.18 -23.87
CA ASP A 280 14.24 -37.06 -23.44
C ASP A 280 14.48 -35.63 -22.94
N HIS A 281 14.44 -35.41 -21.62
CA HIS A 281 14.52 -34.05 -21.07
C HIS A 281 15.95 -33.71 -20.60
N TYR A 282 16.65 -32.89 -21.40
CA TYR A 282 18.05 -32.50 -21.14
C TYR A 282 18.13 -31.28 -20.21
N ALA A 283 18.37 -31.54 -18.92
CA ALA A 283 18.29 -30.56 -17.84
C ALA A 283 19.67 -30.31 -17.17
N ARG A 284 20.55 -29.57 -17.87
CA ARG A 284 21.95 -29.33 -17.46
C ARG A 284 22.12 -28.74 -16.05
N ASN A 285 21.30 -27.75 -15.69
CA ASN A 285 21.44 -26.99 -14.44
C ASN A 285 20.29 -27.31 -13.48
N LYS A 286 20.58 -27.42 -12.18
CA LYS A 286 19.55 -27.48 -11.12
C LYS A 286 18.65 -26.23 -11.17
N THR A 287 17.35 -26.34 -10.85
CA THR A 287 16.43 -25.18 -10.81
C THR A 287 15.33 -25.32 -9.76
N TRP A 288 14.99 -24.22 -9.10
CA TRP A 288 13.86 -24.16 -8.17
C TRP A 288 12.53 -24.28 -8.93
N ILE A 289 11.68 -25.22 -8.51
CA ILE A 289 10.26 -25.29 -8.89
C ILE A 289 9.45 -24.80 -7.68
N ALA A 290 8.72 -23.70 -7.86
CA ALA A 290 8.09 -22.98 -6.75
C ALA A 290 6.58 -23.28 -6.63
N ALA A 291 6.00 -22.96 -5.47
CA ALA A 291 4.56 -22.68 -5.37
C ALA A 291 4.20 -21.40 -6.16
N SER A 292 2.91 -21.06 -6.31
CA SER A 292 2.54 -19.79 -6.92
C SER A 292 3.00 -18.60 -6.06
N TRP A 293 3.38 -17.50 -6.72
CA TRP A 293 3.67 -16.22 -6.08
C TRP A 293 2.53 -15.68 -5.21
N ALA A 294 1.28 -16.11 -5.46
CA ALA A 294 0.11 -15.77 -4.64
C ALA A 294 -0.05 -16.65 -3.37
N GLY A 295 0.70 -17.75 -3.23
CA GLY A 295 0.59 -18.70 -2.11
C GLY A 295 -0.29 -19.93 -2.37
N GLU A 296 -1.00 -19.99 -3.50
CA GLU A 296 -1.82 -21.15 -3.89
C GLU A 296 -1.03 -22.15 -4.77
N GLU A 297 -1.51 -23.39 -4.83
CA GLU A 297 -0.93 -24.42 -5.69
C GLU A 297 -1.38 -24.21 -7.15
N ARG A 298 -0.41 -24.04 -8.06
CA ARG A 298 -0.69 -23.88 -9.48
C ARG A 298 -0.75 -25.24 -10.17
N LYS A 299 -1.84 -25.49 -10.88
CA LYS A 299 -2.15 -26.76 -11.54
C LYS A 299 -1.96 -26.70 -13.05
N ILE A 300 -1.99 -27.85 -13.72
CA ILE A 300 -1.86 -27.95 -15.19
C ILE A 300 -3.23 -27.80 -15.86
N GLU A 301 -4.27 -28.27 -15.18
CA GLU A 301 -5.67 -28.03 -15.44
C GLU A 301 -6.01 -26.53 -15.30
N ALA A 302 -7.04 -26.09 -16.01
CA ALA A 302 -7.48 -24.69 -15.93
C ALA A 302 -7.96 -24.32 -14.52
N GLN A 303 -7.67 -23.09 -14.09
CA GLN A 303 -8.10 -22.55 -12.79
C GLN A 303 -9.01 -21.33 -13.00
N PRO A 304 -10.21 -21.51 -13.62
CA PRO A 304 -11.11 -20.41 -13.96
C PRO A 304 -11.73 -19.76 -12.72
N TYR A 305 -12.04 -18.47 -12.84
CA TYR A 305 -12.98 -17.79 -11.95
C TYR A 305 -14.42 -18.16 -12.34
N THR A 306 -15.34 -18.15 -11.37
CA THR A 306 -16.74 -18.52 -11.64
C THR A 306 -17.45 -17.43 -12.46
N GLU A 307 -18.51 -17.78 -13.17
CA GLU A 307 -19.24 -16.80 -13.99
C GLU A 307 -19.93 -15.73 -13.12
N GLU A 308 -20.29 -16.04 -11.87
CA GLU A 308 -20.79 -15.06 -10.90
C GLU A 308 -19.69 -14.06 -10.49
N GLN A 309 -18.43 -14.50 -10.39
CA GLN A 309 -17.29 -13.61 -10.14
C GLN A 309 -17.05 -12.68 -11.32
N LYS A 310 -16.97 -13.23 -12.54
CA LYS A 310 -16.79 -12.45 -13.78
C LYS A 310 -17.92 -11.45 -13.99
N LYS A 311 -19.17 -11.89 -13.82
CA LYS A 311 -20.37 -11.05 -13.89
C LYS A 311 -20.31 -9.93 -12.85
N LYS A 312 -20.05 -10.26 -11.57
CA LYS A 312 -19.90 -9.24 -10.52
C LYS A 312 -18.82 -8.22 -10.88
N TRP A 313 -17.69 -8.64 -11.42
CA TRP A 313 -16.62 -7.71 -11.81
C TRP A 313 -16.94 -6.84 -13.03
N ALA A 314 -17.87 -7.27 -13.89
CA ALA A 314 -18.40 -6.45 -14.98
C ALA A 314 -19.48 -5.46 -14.51
N GLU A 315 -20.27 -5.81 -13.48
CA GLU A 315 -21.35 -4.99 -12.93
C GLU A 315 -20.90 -4.04 -11.79
N ASP A 316 -19.83 -4.39 -11.06
CA ASP A 316 -19.31 -3.68 -9.87
C ASP A 316 -17.80 -3.39 -10.04
N PRO A 317 -17.44 -2.22 -10.64
CA PRO A 317 -16.05 -1.82 -10.84
C PRO A 317 -15.27 -1.62 -9.55
N ASP A 318 -15.92 -1.27 -8.43
CA ASP A 318 -15.25 -1.06 -7.15
C ASP A 318 -14.88 -2.39 -6.48
N ALA A 319 -15.75 -3.40 -6.53
CA ALA A 319 -15.39 -4.76 -6.10
C ALA A 319 -14.30 -5.37 -6.98
N TYR A 320 -14.30 -5.08 -8.29
CA TYR A 320 -13.20 -5.48 -9.16
C TYR A 320 -11.88 -4.75 -8.82
N LEU A 321 -11.94 -3.45 -8.56
CA LEU A 321 -10.79 -2.65 -8.17
C LEU A 321 -10.21 -3.11 -6.81
N ALA A 322 -11.07 -3.47 -5.85
CA ALA A 322 -10.65 -4.07 -4.58
C ALA A 322 -9.96 -5.42 -4.81
N PHE A 323 -10.60 -6.34 -5.53
CA PHE A 323 -10.02 -7.64 -5.90
C PHE A 323 -8.66 -7.50 -6.61
N ARG A 324 -8.54 -6.59 -7.57
CA ARG A 324 -7.26 -6.32 -8.26
C ARG A 324 -6.22 -5.76 -7.29
N LYS A 325 -6.58 -4.79 -6.42
CA LYS A 325 -5.64 -4.22 -5.43
C LYS A 325 -5.11 -5.28 -4.47
N ASP A 326 -5.98 -6.17 -3.97
CA ASP A 326 -5.59 -7.25 -3.07
C ASP A 326 -4.66 -8.25 -3.78
N LEU A 327 -5.04 -8.71 -4.98
CA LEU A 327 -4.27 -9.68 -5.75
C LEU A 327 -2.93 -9.12 -6.27
N GLU A 328 -2.91 -7.89 -6.78
CA GLU A 328 -1.71 -7.22 -7.27
C GLU A 328 -0.78 -6.87 -6.08
N GLY A 329 -1.31 -6.46 -4.92
CA GLY A 329 -0.56 -6.14 -3.71
C GLY A 329 0.34 -7.27 -3.17
N LEU A 330 -0.03 -8.53 -3.41
CA LEU A 330 0.81 -9.69 -3.07
C LEU A 330 2.17 -9.68 -3.79
N TYR A 331 2.23 -9.12 -5.01
CA TYR A 331 3.46 -9.03 -5.80
C TYR A 331 4.35 -7.86 -5.38
N TRP A 332 3.84 -6.91 -4.59
CA TRP A 332 4.58 -5.73 -4.12
C TRP A 332 5.22 -5.93 -2.74
N THR A 333 4.70 -6.84 -1.93
CA THR A 333 5.05 -6.97 -0.50
C THR A 333 6.26 -7.85 -0.20
N ARG A 334 6.55 -8.87 -1.02
CA ARG A 334 7.58 -9.93 -0.74
C ARG A 334 9.05 -9.55 -1.04
N PHE A 335 9.41 -8.27 -0.94
CA PHE A 335 10.73 -7.76 -1.35
C PHE A 335 11.89 -8.19 -0.40
N ASP A 336 11.57 -8.40 0.87
CA ASP A 336 12.41 -8.99 1.91
C ASP A 336 13.03 -10.36 1.52
N SER A 337 12.30 -11.15 0.71
CA SER A 337 12.73 -12.47 0.26
C SER A 337 13.88 -12.48 -0.75
N PHE A 338 14.38 -11.29 -1.16
CA PHE A 338 15.53 -11.13 -2.05
C PHE A 338 16.85 -10.82 -1.32
N PHE A 339 16.83 -10.60 0.00
CA PHE A 339 18.03 -10.28 0.78
C PHE A 339 18.75 -11.53 1.28
N ARG A 340 20.09 -11.48 1.31
CA ARG A 340 20.92 -12.55 1.90
C ARG A 340 20.53 -12.76 3.36
N ASN A 341 20.52 -14.02 3.79
CA ASN A 341 20.26 -14.43 5.17
C ASN A 341 18.91 -13.97 5.74
N SER A 342 17.93 -13.57 4.91
CA SER A 342 16.60 -13.23 5.41
C SER A 342 15.82 -14.50 5.78
N GLU A 343 15.16 -14.47 6.94
CA GLU A 343 14.29 -15.55 7.45
C GLU A 343 13.22 -15.95 6.42
N SER A 344 12.75 -14.98 5.65
CA SER A 344 11.81 -15.14 4.53
C SER A 344 12.39 -15.98 3.39
N ASN A 345 13.64 -15.74 2.98
CA ASN A 345 14.30 -16.55 1.96
C ASN A 345 14.60 -17.98 2.45
N GLN A 346 14.97 -18.13 3.73
CA GLN A 346 15.18 -19.44 4.37
C GLN A 346 13.89 -20.27 4.39
N LYS A 347 12.77 -19.70 4.85
CA LYS A 347 11.45 -20.35 4.83
C LYS A 347 10.97 -20.70 3.41
N LEU A 348 11.27 -19.87 2.40
CA LEU A 348 11.00 -20.22 0.99
C LEU A 348 11.87 -21.41 0.53
N ARG A 349 13.11 -21.53 0.99
CA ARG A 349 14.00 -22.65 0.64
C ARG A 349 13.45 -23.96 1.20
N GLU A 350 13.06 -23.96 2.47
CA GLU A 350 12.42 -25.09 3.16
C GLU A 350 11.11 -25.49 2.46
N ALA A 351 10.19 -24.54 2.28
CA ALA A 351 8.89 -24.80 1.66
C ALA A 351 9.00 -25.32 0.21
N PHE A 352 9.98 -24.86 -0.57
CA PHE A 352 10.19 -25.40 -1.93
C PHE A 352 10.82 -26.79 -1.91
N ILE A 353 11.74 -27.09 -0.99
CA ILE A 353 12.28 -28.45 -0.83
C ILE A 353 11.16 -29.42 -0.48
N ASP A 354 10.28 -29.08 0.47
CA ASP A 354 9.18 -29.95 0.89
C ASP A 354 8.13 -30.15 -0.22
N ILE A 355 7.74 -29.09 -0.94
CA ILE A 355 6.82 -29.20 -2.08
C ILE A 355 7.44 -30.02 -3.21
N MET A 356 8.73 -29.81 -3.53
CA MET A 356 9.42 -30.61 -4.54
C MET A 356 9.51 -32.08 -4.13
N LYS A 357 9.87 -32.37 -2.87
CA LYS A 357 9.94 -33.73 -2.31
C LYS A 357 8.58 -34.43 -2.34
N LYS A 358 7.49 -33.72 -2.01
CA LYS A 358 6.12 -34.24 -2.08
C LYS A 358 5.69 -34.57 -3.51
N ARG A 359 5.98 -33.69 -4.48
CA ARG A 359 5.58 -33.86 -5.90
C ARG A 359 6.47 -34.86 -6.65
N LEU A 360 7.68 -35.14 -6.17
CA LEU A 360 8.61 -36.14 -6.72
C LEU A 360 8.45 -37.55 -6.11
N ALA A 361 7.40 -37.82 -5.33
CA ALA A 361 7.28 -39.05 -4.54
C ALA A 361 7.34 -40.38 -5.35
N LYS A 362 7.05 -40.36 -6.66
CA LYS A 362 7.20 -41.52 -7.56
C LYS A 362 8.67 -41.82 -7.95
N LYS A 363 9.54 -40.82 -7.97
CA LYS A 363 11.00 -40.91 -8.27
C LYS A 363 11.79 -39.96 -7.35
N PRO A 364 11.88 -40.25 -6.03
CA PRO A 364 12.41 -39.32 -5.03
C PRO A 364 13.90 -38.99 -5.20
N GLU A 365 14.67 -39.85 -5.88
CA GLU A 365 16.08 -39.64 -6.22
C GLU A 365 16.31 -38.41 -7.10
N LEU A 366 15.30 -37.98 -7.87
CA LEU A 366 15.35 -36.76 -8.67
C LEU A 366 15.51 -35.48 -7.81
N LEU A 367 15.22 -35.53 -6.50
CA LEU A 367 15.34 -34.37 -5.62
C LEU A 367 16.78 -33.84 -5.56
N GLU A 368 17.78 -34.72 -5.44
CA GLU A 368 19.22 -34.37 -5.44
C GLU A 368 19.65 -33.73 -6.77
N HIS A 369 18.98 -34.12 -7.84
CA HIS A 369 19.27 -33.72 -9.21
C HIS A 369 18.64 -32.38 -9.60
N ILE A 370 17.59 -31.94 -8.89
CA ILE A 370 16.82 -30.72 -9.23
C ILE A 370 17.04 -29.59 -8.21
N VAL A 371 17.17 -29.87 -6.91
CA VAL A 371 17.26 -28.84 -5.84
C VAL A 371 18.56 -28.03 -5.91
N PRO A 372 18.52 -26.72 -6.23
CA PRO A 372 19.71 -25.90 -6.38
C PRO A 372 20.49 -25.66 -5.09
N ASP A 373 21.79 -25.48 -5.26
CA ASP A 373 22.69 -25.13 -4.17
C ASP A 373 22.51 -23.62 -3.83
N PHE A 374 22.31 -22.79 -4.86
CA PHE A 374 21.99 -21.35 -4.73
C PHE A 374 20.59 -21.09 -4.15
N SER A 375 20.43 -19.96 -3.45
CA SER A 375 19.20 -19.58 -2.75
C SER A 375 18.00 -19.36 -3.68
N PRO A 376 16.75 -19.54 -3.20
CA PRO A 376 15.55 -19.05 -3.87
C PRO A 376 15.69 -17.57 -4.27
N ASN A 377 14.96 -17.14 -5.30
CA ASN A 377 15.01 -15.81 -5.91
C ASN A 377 16.34 -15.41 -6.60
N CYS A 378 17.47 -16.14 -6.47
CA CYS A 378 18.68 -15.83 -7.25
C CYS A 378 18.41 -15.83 -8.77
N ARG A 379 17.56 -16.77 -9.23
CA ARG A 379 16.94 -16.80 -10.56
C ARG A 379 15.44 -16.62 -10.38
N ARG A 380 14.75 -15.99 -11.36
CA ARG A 380 13.28 -15.88 -11.37
C ARG A 380 12.64 -17.25 -11.17
N LEU A 381 11.87 -17.39 -10.09
CA LEU A 381 11.19 -18.64 -9.74
C LEU A 381 10.16 -19.02 -10.80
N THR A 382 10.09 -20.31 -11.13
CA THR A 382 9.12 -20.85 -12.09
C THR A 382 8.19 -21.85 -11.39
N PRO A 383 6.85 -21.67 -11.40
CA PRO A 383 5.95 -22.55 -10.63
C PRO A 383 5.81 -24.00 -11.13
N GLY A 384 6.15 -24.29 -12.39
CA GLY A 384 6.15 -25.65 -12.95
C GLY A 384 4.91 -26.51 -12.67
N PRO A 385 3.70 -26.10 -13.08
CA PRO A 385 2.50 -26.95 -12.98
C PRO A 385 2.68 -28.23 -13.81
N GLY A 386 2.36 -29.39 -13.24
CA GLY A 386 2.49 -30.70 -13.88
C GLY A 386 3.93 -31.18 -14.19
N TYR A 387 4.94 -30.32 -14.04
CA TYR A 387 6.31 -30.63 -14.47
C TYR A 387 7.03 -31.63 -13.57
N LEU A 388 6.85 -31.56 -12.25
CA LEU A 388 7.49 -32.50 -11.32
C LEU A 388 6.86 -33.89 -11.42
N GLU A 389 5.57 -33.94 -11.70
CA GLU A 389 4.82 -35.15 -11.99
C GLU A 389 5.30 -35.76 -13.31
N ALA A 390 5.31 -34.97 -14.39
CA ALA A 390 5.74 -35.39 -15.72
C ALA A 390 7.14 -36.02 -15.74
N ILE A 391 8.13 -35.43 -15.06
CA ILE A 391 9.49 -36.02 -15.01
C ILE A 391 9.60 -37.25 -14.10
N THR A 392 8.57 -37.59 -13.32
CA THR A 392 8.50 -38.87 -12.60
C THR A 392 7.89 -39.99 -13.44
N GLU A 393 7.28 -39.69 -14.59
CA GLU A 393 6.63 -40.69 -15.44
C GLU A 393 7.59 -41.57 -16.22
N ASP A 394 7.09 -42.72 -16.66
CA ASP A 394 7.93 -43.82 -17.15
C ASP A 394 8.25 -43.74 -18.65
N ASN A 395 7.60 -42.81 -19.36
CA ASN A 395 8.00 -42.40 -20.71
C ASN A 395 9.03 -41.25 -20.72
N VAL A 396 9.57 -40.82 -19.57
CA VAL A 396 10.51 -39.69 -19.48
C VAL A 396 11.89 -40.09 -18.96
N GLU A 397 12.96 -39.73 -19.70
CA GLU A 397 14.33 -39.78 -19.20
C GLU A 397 14.80 -38.37 -18.78
N TYR A 398 15.18 -38.20 -17.51
CA TYR A 398 15.69 -36.93 -16.98
C TYR A 398 17.22 -36.86 -17.12
N ILE A 399 17.69 -36.29 -18.24
CA ILE A 399 19.10 -36.38 -18.66
C ILE A 399 19.89 -35.18 -18.15
N ARG A 400 20.87 -35.44 -17.27
CA ARG A 400 21.82 -34.43 -16.79
C ARG A 400 23.21 -34.51 -17.44
N THR A 401 23.54 -35.63 -18.11
CA THR A 401 24.75 -35.75 -18.93
C THR A 401 24.74 -34.69 -20.01
N ARG A 402 25.88 -34.04 -20.25
CA ARG A 402 25.99 -33.02 -21.30
C ARG A 402 25.87 -33.64 -22.68
N ILE A 403 25.33 -32.86 -23.62
CA ILE A 403 25.30 -33.18 -25.05
C ILE A 403 26.73 -32.99 -25.58
N LYS A 404 27.25 -34.03 -26.24
CA LYS A 404 28.55 -34.03 -26.92
C LYS A 404 28.40 -33.55 -28.36
N ARG A 405 27.38 -34.05 -29.07
CA ARG A 405 26.99 -33.62 -30.42
C ARG A 405 25.57 -34.09 -30.77
N PHE A 406 25.06 -33.59 -31.87
CA PHE A 406 23.94 -34.19 -32.60
C PHE A 406 24.45 -35.27 -33.57
N THR A 407 23.53 -36.06 -34.07
CA THR A 407 23.69 -37.11 -35.09
C THR A 407 22.56 -36.96 -36.11
N GLU A 408 22.57 -37.71 -37.21
CA GLU A 408 21.48 -37.66 -38.20
C GLU A 408 20.10 -37.98 -37.61
N THR A 409 20.04 -38.84 -36.59
CA THR A 409 18.82 -39.44 -36.02
C THR A 409 18.51 -39.01 -34.59
N GLY A 410 19.43 -38.32 -33.91
CA GLY A 410 19.26 -37.94 -32.50
C GLY A 410 20.48 -37.32 -31.85
N ILE A 411 20.65 -37.54 -30.54
CA ILE A 411 21.63 -36.82 -29.70
C ILE A 411 22.62 -37.80 -29.06
N GLU A 412 23.92 -37.46 -29.10
CA GLU A 412 24.99 -38.17 -28.39
C GLU A 412 25.39 -37.41 -27.12
N THR A 413 25.37 -38.06 -25.96
CA THR A 413 25.85 -37.49 -24.68
C THR A 413 27.31 -37.82 -24.38
N GLU A 414 27.95 -37.06 -23.49
CA GLU A 414 29.37 -37.24 -23.11
C GLU A 414 29.69 -38.65 -22.55
N ASP A 415 28.69 -39.39 -22.06
CA ASP A 415 28.81 -40.80 -21.64
C ASP A 415 28.78 -41.82 -22.80
N GLY A 416 28.80 -41.34 -24.05
CA GLY A 416 28.80 -42.16 -25.26
C GLY A 416 27.44 -42.74 -25.66
N LYS A 417 26.36 -42.45 -24.92
CA LYS A 417 25.01 -42.90 -25.29
C LYS A 417 24.47 -42.05 -26.43
N ILE A 418 24.00 -42.71 -27.48
CA ILE A 418 23.21 -42.11 -28.56
C ILE A 418 21.73 -42.38 -28.26
N ARG A 419 20.89 -41.35 -28.40
CA ARG A 419 19.43 -41.46 -28.28
C ARG A 419 18.76 -40.90 -29.53
N ASP A 420 18.22 -41.79 -30.34
CA ASP A 420 17.40 -41.43 -31.50
C ASP A 420 16.08 -40.79 -31.05
N VAL A 421 15.66 -39.74 -31.75
CA VAL A 421 14.43 -38.97 -31.51
C VAL A 421 13.83 -38.49 -32.83
N ASP A 422 12.49 -38.41 -32.92
CA ASP A 422 11.78 -37.84 -34.08
C ASP A 422 11.91 -36.30 -34.12
N ALA A 423 11.99 -35.67 -32.94
CA ALA A 423 12.01 -34.21 -32.79
C ALA A 423 12.93 -33.72 -31.66
N VAL A 424 13.49 -32.53 -31.84
CA VAL A 424 14.27 -31.81 -30.84
C VAL A 424 13.71 -30.41 -30.67
N ILE A 425 13.19 -30.13 -29.47
CA ILE A 425 12.69 -28.81 -29.08
C ILE A 425 13.74 -28.13 -28.19
N CYS A 426 14.40 -27.12 -28.73
CA CYS A 426 15.31 -26.27 -28.00
C CYS A 426 14.52 -25.25 -27.17
N ALA A 427 14.50 -25.44 -25.85
CA ALA A 427 13.98 -24.47 -24.88
C ALA A 427 15.13 -23.69 -24.22
N THR A 428 16.11 -23.33 -25.04
CA THR A 428 17.42 -22.78 -24.65
C THR A 428 17.36 -21.32 -24.23
N GLY A 429 16.30 -20.60 -24.59
CA GLY A 429 16.01 -19.24 -24.14
C GLY A 429 16.22 -18.20 -25.24
N ALA A 430 16.63 -17.00 -24.85
CA ALA A 430 16.91 -15.89 -25.75
C ALA A 430 18.17 -15.15 -25.30
N ASN A 431 18.57 -14.09 -26.01
CA ASN A 431 19.67 -13.27 -25.54
C ASN A 431 19.35 -12.65 -24.16
N VAL A 432 20.19 -12.95 -23.17
CA VAL A 432 20.00 -12.61 -21.76
C VAL A 432 20.91 -11.49 -21.26
N ASP A 433 21.96 -11.13 -22.01
CA ASP A 433 22.89 -10.06 -21.63
C ASP A 433 22.32 -8.65 -21.81
N MET A 434 21.24 -8.50 -22.57
CA MET A 434 20.58 -7.22 -22.93
C MET A 434 21.43 -6.30 -23.81
N VAL A 435 22.47 -6.85 -24.45
CA VAL A 435 23.17 -6.23 -25.57
C VAL A 435 22.18 -6.06 -26.74
N PRO A 436 22.17 -4.91 -27.43
CA PRO A 436 21.30 -4.69 -28.59
C PRO A 436 21.44 -5.78 -29.66
N ALA A 437 20.32 -6.23 -30.22
CA ALA A 437 20.29 -7.28 -31.24
C ALA A 437 20.66 -6.79 -32.66
N PHE A 438 20.95 -5.51 -32.82
CA PHE A 438 21.37 -4.83 -34.04
C PHE A 438 22.30 -3.66 -33.69
N PRO A 439 23.16 -3.18 -34.62
CA PRO A 439 24.06 -2.08 -34.35
C PRO A 439 23.36 -0.77 -33.97
N ILE A 440 23.77 -0.20 -32.84
CA ILE A 440 23.41 1.16 -32.40
C ILE A 440 24.72 1.93 -32.27
N ARG A 441 24.91 2.99 -33.06
CA ARG A 441 26.17 3.74 -33.15
C ARG A 441 26.04 5.22 -32.81
N ALA A 442 26.93 5.74 -31.98
CA ALA A 442 27.10 7.17 -31.69
C ALA A 442 28.59 7.48 -31.50
N HIS A 443 29.03 8.68 -31.89
CA HIS A 443 30.42 9.17 -31.71
C HIS A 443 31.55 8.19 -32.12
N GLY A 444 31.31 7.39 -33.16
CA GLY A 444 32.24 6.37 -33.66
C GLY A 444 32.24 5.04 -32.90
N GLN A 445 31.49 4.93 -31.80
CA GLN A 445 31.36 3.73 -30.97
C GLN A 445 30.11 2.91 -31.34
N GLU A 446 30.11 1.62 -30.99
CA GLU A 446 28.93 0.74 -31.09
C GLU A 446 28.51 0.26 -29.70
N LEU A 447 27.24 0.49 -29.33
CA LEU A 447 26.73 0.15 -28.01
C LEU A 447 26.88 -1.35 -27.68
N GLY A 448 26.77 -2.20 -28.72
CA GLY A 448 26.97 -3.64 -28.59
C GLY A 448 28.37 -4.01 -28.12
N ASP A 449 29.41 -3.41 -28.72
CA ASP A 449 30.81 -3.66 -28.38
C ASP A 449 31.22 -3.08 -27.01
N LEU A 450 30.51 -2.08 -26.51
CA LEU A 450 30.71 -1.53 -25.17
C LEU A 450 30.11 -2.42 -24.08
N TRP A 451 28.92 -2.97 -24.32
CA TRP A 451 28.11 -3.70 -23.32
C TRP A 451 28.31 -5.22 -23.29
N LYS A 452 28.85 -5.82 -24.36
CA LYS A 452 29.11 -7.27 -24.46
C LYS A 452 30.09 -7.76 -23.39
N ALA A 453 30.16 -9.08 -23.20
CA ALA A 453 30.90 -9.72 -22.11
C ALA A 453 32.40 -9.39 -22.05
N ASP A 454 33.00 -9.16 -23.21
CA ASP A 454 34.39 -8.80 -23.52
C ASP A 454 34.57 -7.29 -23.85
N GLY A 455 33.49 -6.51 -23.73
CA GLY A 455 33.45 -5.08 -24.06
C GLY A 455 34.01 -4.17 -22.96
N VAL A 456 34.13 -2.88 -23.27
CA VAL A 456 34.72 -1.85 -22.39
C VAL A 456 34.07 -1.81 -21.00
N TYR A 457 32.74 -1.97 -20.91
CA TYR A 457 32.04 -2.07 -19.64
C TYR A 457 31.85 -3.52 -19.18
N GLY A 458 31.69 -4.47 -20.11
CA GLY A 458 31.46 -5.90 -19.79
C GLY A 458 30.01 -6.24 -19.41
N TYR A 459 29.12 -5.24 -19.34
CA TYR A 459 27.69 -5.32 -19.02
C TYR A 459 26.95 -4.09 -19.56
N PRO A 460 25.59 -4.10 -19.59
CA PRO A 460 24.79 -2.92 -19.91
C PRO A 460 24.98 -1.75 -18.92
N TYR A 461 25.83 -0.81 -19.30
CA TYR A 461 26.08 0.44 -18.59
C TYR A 461 24.96 1.44 -18.88
N THR A 462 24.20 1.86 -17.85
CA THR A 462 23.09 2.81 -18.00
C THR A 462 22.95 3.70 -16.76
N TYR A 463 22.36 4.87 -16.95
CA TYR A 463 21.74 5.65 -15.86
C TYR A 463 20.28 5.20 -15.69
N PHE A 464 19.93 4.75 -14.47
CA PHE A 464 18.58 4.36 -14.01
C PHE A 464 17.82 3.30 -14.87
N GLY A 465 18.51 2.57 -15.76
CA GLY A 465 17.83 1.74 -16.76
C GLY A 465 16.99 2.56 -17.74
N LEU A 466 17.40 3.81 -18.03
CA LEU A 466 16.67 4.80 -18.82
C LEU A 466 17.43 5.21 -20.09
N ALA A 467 18.71 5.53 -19.95
CA ALA A 467 19.60 6.00 -21.02
C ALA A 467 21.06 5.62 -20.68
N THR A 468 22.01 5.83 -21.60
CA THR A 468 23.45 5.70 -21.35
C THR A 468 24.16 7.00 -21.76
N PRO A 469 25.26 7.38 -21.10
CA PRO A 469 26.16 8.43 -21.61
C PRO A 469 26.59 8.13 -23.05
N ASP A 470 26.99 9.17 -23.79
CA ASP A 470 27.46 9.13 -25.19
C ASP A 470 26.45 8.65 -26.26
N PHE A 471 25.24 8.22 -25.87
CA PHE A 471 24.16 7.86 -26.82
C PHE A 471 22.95 8.80 -26.60
N PRO A 472 23.02 10.06 -27.07
CA PRO A 472 21.98 11.06 -26.85
C PRO A 472 20.62 10.66 -27.46
N ASN A 473 19.54 11.10 -26.81
CA ASN A 473 18.15 10.87 -27.21
C ASN A 473 17.72 9.38 -27.36
N LEU A 474 18.59 8.42 -26.99
CA LEU A 474 18.31 6.98 -26.97
C LEU A 474 17.76 6.57 -25.61
N LEU A 475 16.57 5.97 -25.59
CA LEU A 475 15.83 5.67 -24.36
C LEU A 475 15.40 4.19 -24.31
N PHE A 476 15.64 3.51 -23.18
CA PHE A 476 15.43 2.07 -23.03
C PHE A 476 14.10 1.74 -22.34
N VAL A 477 13.05 1.44 -23.10
CA VAL A 477 11.76 0.98 -22.55
C VAL A 477 11.86 -0.51 -22.22
N HIS A 478 11.68 -0.86 -20.95
CA HIS A 478 11.77 -2.24 -20.46
C HIS A 478 13.13 -2.94 -20.75
N GLY A 479 14.23 -2.17 -20.85
CA GLY A 479 15.61 -2.62 -21.05
C GLY A 479 16.35 -3.01 -19.75
N PRO A 480 17.67 -2.77 -19.65
CA PRO A 480 18.45 -2.96 -18.43
C PRO A 480 17.83 -2.23 -17.23
N GLN A 481 17.97 -2.80 -16.03
CA GLN A 481 17.46 -2.30 -14.73
C GLN A 481 15.98 -1.83 -14.71
N ALA A 482 15.18 -2.06 -15.74
CA ALA A 482 13.91 -1.33 -15.93
C ALA A 482 12.72 -1.80 -15.07
N THR A 483 12.90 -2.85 -14.26
CA THR A 483 11.89 -3.47 -13.38
C THR A 483 12.53 -3.89 -12.05
N GLY A 484 11.83 -3.71 -10.93
CA GLY A 484 12.27 -4.24 -9.63
C GLY A 484 12.17 -5.78 -9.54
N PRO A 485 12.74 -6.40 -8.48
CA PRO A 485 12.54 -7.82 -8.18
C PRO A 485 11.10 -8.15 -7.77
N SER A 486 10.38 -7.15 -7.23
CA SER A 486 8.94 -7.18 -6.92
C SER A 486 8.14 -6.31 -7.91
N GLY A 487 6.82 -6.34 -7.81
CA GLY A 487 5.89 -5.52 -8.61
C GLY A 487 5.54 -6.13 -9.97
N THR A 488 4.99 -5.29 -10.86
CA THR A 488 4.33 -5.73 -12.09
C THR A 488 4.91 -5.06 -13.34
N VAL A 489 5.06 -5.83 -14.42
CA VAL A 489 5.66 -5.36 -15.67
C VAL A 489 4.85 -4.23 -16.33
N PRO A 490 3.51 -4.28 -16.44
CA PRO A 490 2.72 -3.20 -17.03
C PRO A 490 2.93 -1.86 -16.30
N HIS A 491 2.80 -1.82 -14.97
CA HIS A 491 3.02 -0.61 -14.17
C HIS A 491 4.46 -0.07 -14.32
N SER A 492 5.46 -0.95 -14.34
CA SER A 492 6.86 -0.56 -14.51
C SER A 492 7.16 0.03 -15.90
N VAL A 493 6.39 -0.35 -16.92
CA VAL A 493 6.41 0.24 -18.27
C VAL A 493 5.68 1.58 -18.32
N GLU A 494 4.48 1.67 -17.73
CA GLU A 494 3.66 2.88 -17.69
C GLU A 494 4.34 4.03 -16.95
N THR A 495 5.01 3.73 -15.82
CA THR A 495 5.83 4.70 -15.08
C THR A 495 7.06 5.15 -15.87
N GLN A 496 7.76 4.24 -16.56
CA GLN A 496 8.93 4.58 -17.38
C GLN A 496 8.56 5.45 -18.59
N LEU A 497 7.45 5.14 -19.28
CA LEU A 497 6.93 5.98 -20.37
C LEU A 497 6.41 7.34 -19.88
N THR A 498 5.88 7.41 -18.66
CA THR A 498 5.50 8.68 -18.03
C THR A 498 6.73 9.54 -17.69
N TYR A 499 7.85 8.93 -17.26
CA TYR A 499 9.14 9.61 -17.14
C TYR A 499 9.64 10.12 -18.51
N PHE A 500 9.65 9.26 -19.53
CA PHE A 500 10.08 9.66 -20.88
C PHE A 500 9.18 10.75 -21.48
N SER A 501 7.89 10.79 -21.14
CA SER A 501 7.00 11.89 -21.52
C SER A 501 7.42 13.24 -20.91
N LYS A 502 7.97 13.25 -19.68
CA LYS A 502 8.55 14.46 -19.08
C LYS A 502 9.82 14.90 -19.83
N VAL A 503 10.70 13.96 -20.19
CA VAL A 503 11.92 14.24 -20.99
C VAL A 503 11.57 14.82 -22.37
N LEU A 504 10.63 14.20 -23.08
CA LEU A 504 10.17 14.66 -24.40
C LEU A 504 9.51 16.04 -24.32
N ARG A 505 8.64 16.30 -23.34
CA ARG A 505 8.07 17.65 -23.13
C ARG A 505 9.14 18.70 -22.82
N LYS A 506 10.17 18.35 -22.02
CA LYS A 506 11.31 19.25 -21.75
C LYS A 506 12.04 19.61 -23.05
N ALA A 507 12.43 18.60 -23.84
CA ALA A 507 13.15 18.82 -25.09
C ALA A 507 12.34 19.58 -26.16
N SER A 508 11.03 19.37 -26.16
CA SER A 508 10.08 20.08 -27.01
C SER A 508 9.91 21.56 -26.62
N ARG A 509 9.77 21.87 -25.33
CA ARG A 509 9.60 23.26 -24.85
C ARG A 509 10.91 24.05 -24.88
N GLU A 510 12.00 23.50 -24.35
CA GLU A 510 13.30 24.19 -24.22
C GLU A 510 14.15 24.19 -25.51
N GLY A 511 13.68 23.58 -26.60
CA GLY A 511 14.44 23.51 -27.85
C GLY A 511 15.74 22.73 -27.71
N ILE A 512 15.75 21.71 -26.86
CA ILE A 512 16.90 20.82 -26.71
C ILE A 512 17.00 19.97 -27.98
N LYS A 513 18.21 19.92 -28.54
CA LYS A 513 18.62 19.10 -29.68
C LYS A 513 19.03 17.70 -29.24
N SER A 514 19.89 17.63 -28.21
CA SER A 514 20.38 16.38 -27.65
C SER A 514 20.33 16.41 -26.13
N ILE A 515 19.94 15.29 -25.52
CA ILE A 515 19.97 15.05 -24.08
C ILE A 515 20.59 13.66 -23.81
N SER A 516 21.55 13.61 -22.90
CA SER A 516 22.23 12.38 -22.43
C SER A 516 22.47 12.48 -20.93
N PRO A 517 22.45 11.36 -20.17
CA PRO A 517 22.88 11.38 -18.78
C PRO A 517 24.39 11.64 -18.73
N SER A 518 24.84 12.41 -17.75
CA SER A 518 26.26 12.63 -17.51
C SER A 518 26.96 11.32 -17.14
N LYS A 519 28.26 11.21 -17.45
CA LYS A 519 29.05 10.02 -17.08
C LYS A 519 29.07 9.78 -15.57
N GLY A 520 29.26 10.85 -14.77
CA GLY A 520 29.28 10.75 -13.31
C GLY A 520 27.99 10.15 -12.74
N ALA A 521 26.81 10.63 -13.15
CA ALA A 521 25.55 10.09 -12.66
C ALA A 521 25.31 8.61 -13.05
N ALA A 522 25.87 8.15 -14.17
CA ALA A 522 25.84 6.75 -14.56
C ALA A 522 26.82 5.88 -13.74
N ASP A 523 28.03 6.39 -13.47
CA ASP A 523 29.02 5.72 -12.60
C ASP A 523 28.52 5.60 -11.14
N ASP A 524 27.97 6.69 -10.57
CA ASP A 524 27.40 6.71 -9.22
C ASP A 524 26.24 5.70 -9.07
N PHE A 525 25.38 5.59 -10.10
CA PHE A 525 24.29 4.61 -10.12
C PHE A 525 24.79 3.17 -10.27
N VAL A 526 25.93 2.95 -10.94
CA VAL A 526 26.60 1.66 -11.02
C VAL A 526 27.19 1.27 -9.66
N GLU A 527 27.87 2.18 -8.96
CA GLU A 527 28.39 1.91 -7.61
C GLU A 527 27.24 1.63 -6.62
N TYR A 528 26.16 2.42 -6.65
CA TYR A 528 24.95 2.16 -5.88
C TYR A 528 24.36 0.78 -6.19
N SER A 529 24.32 0.39 -7.48
CA SER A 529 23.85 -0.92 -7.91
C SER A 529 24.68 -2.06 -7.30
N ASP A 530 26.01 -1.97 -7.36
CA ASP A 530 26.91 -2.98 -6.77
C ASP A 530 26.71 -3.07 -5.25
N ALA A 531 26.73 -1.92 -4.56
CA ALA A 531 26.54 -1.81 -3.12
C ALA A 531 25.15 -2.27 -2.65
N PHE A 532 24.14 -2.23 -3.52
CA PHE A 532 22.84 -2.85 -3.28
C PHE A 532 22.88 -4.37 -3.52
N PHE A 533 23.29 -4.82 -4.71
CA PHE A 533 23.17 -6.23 -5.12
C PHE A 533 24.09 -7.17 -4.34
N ALA A 534 25.21 -6.70 -3.79
CA ALA A 534 26.03 -7.44 -2.84
C ALA A 534 25.23 -7.96 -1.62
N LYS A 535 24.17 -7.25 -1.20
CA LYS A 535 23.31 -7.60 -0.06
C LYS A 535 22.19 -8.59 -0.43
N THR A 536 22.06 -8.95 -1.70
CA THR A 536 20.93 -9.74 -2.24
C THR A 536 21.34 -11.16 -2.65
N VAL A 537 20.39 -12.10 -2.61
CA VAL A 537 20.57 -13.48 -3.10
C VAL A 537 20.79 -13.55 -4.61
N LEU A 538 20.52 -12.47 -5.35
CA LEU A 538 20.74 -12.35 -6.80
C LEU A 538 22.22 -12.59 -7.17
N THR A 539 23.14 -12.38 -6.23
CA THR A 539 24.58 -12.61 -6.42
C THR A 539 25.08 -13.98 -5.93
N ASP A 540 24.20 -14.95 -5.63
CA ASP A 540 24.54 -16.33 -5.19
C ASP A 540 25.07 -17.25 -6.32
N ARG A 541 25.86 -16.68 -7.25
CA ARG A 541 26.53 -17.37 -8.37
C ARG A 541 25.62 -18.27 -9.22
N CYS A 542 24.32 -18.01 -9.27
CA CYS A 542 23.42 -18.66 -10.22
C CYS A 542 23.59 -18.05 -11.63
N SER A 543 23.27 -18.85 -12.66
CA SER A 543 23.09 -18.37 -14.04
C SER A 543 21.65 -17.85 -14.19
N SER A 544 21.48 -16.55 -14.44
CA SER A 544 20.19 -15.89 -14.55
C SER A 544 20.21 -14.84 -15.66
N TRP A 545 19.04 -14.45 -16.18
CA TRP A 545 18.98 -13.27 -17.07
C TRP A 545 19.26 -11.96 -16.32
N TYR A 546 19.28 -12.00 -14.98
CA TYR A 546 19.71 -10.87 -14.14
C TYR A 546 21.19 -10.51 -14.31
N ASN A 547 22.05 -11.48 -14.65
CA ASN A 547 23.51 -11.36 -14.81
C ASN A 547 24.01 -11.86 -16.18
N GLY A 548 23.19 -11.70 -17.23
CA GLY A 548 23.58 -12.05 -18.60
C GLY A 548 23.90 -13.54 -18.79
N GLY A 549 23.29 -14.40 -17.98
CA GLY A 549 23.54 -15.84 -17.95
C GLY A 549 24.86 -16.25 -17.30
N ARG A 550 25.70 -15.31 -16.84
CA ARG A 550 27.06 -15.55 -16.33
C ARG A 550 27.09 -15.61 -14.79
N PRO A 551 27.30 -16.80 -14.17
CA PRO A 551 27.50 -16.95 -12.73
C PRO A 551 28.49 -15.94 -12.13
N GLY A 552 28.03 -15.11 -11.19
CA GLY A 552 28.86 -14.13 -10.48
C GLY A 552 29.13 -12.82 -11.23
N ALA A 553 28.61 -12.63 -12.45
CA ALA A 553 28.65 -11.32 -13.10
C ALA A 553 27.70 -10.31 -12.44
N ARG A 554 27.94 -9.01 -12.71
CA ARG A 554 27.13 -7.87 -12.24
C ARG A 554 25.64 -8.05 -12.54
N ILE A 555 24.77 -7.58 -11.64
CA ILE A 555 23.32 -7.60 -11.85
C ILE A 555 22.89 -6.35 -12.62
N HIS A 556 22.46 -6.55 -13.86
CA HIS A 556 22.00 -5.48 -14.77
C HIS A 556 20.55 -5.68 -15.24
N GLY A 557 19.93 -6.83 -14.94
CA GLY A 557 18.56 -7.11 -15.39
C GLY A 557 17.43 -6.56 -14.51
N LEU A 558 17.72 -6.24 -13.25
CA LEU A 558 16.76 -5.71 -12.28
C LEU A 558 17.19 -4.35 -11.75
N TRP A 559 16.24 -3.58 -11.24
CA TRP A 559 16.50 -2.35 -10.51
C TRP A 559 17.10 -2.64 -9.11
N PRO A 560 18.07 -1.85 -8.61
CA PRO A 560 18.60 -1.96 -7.26
C PRO A 560 17.62 -1.41 -6.20
N GLY A 561 16.51 -2.11 -5.97
CA GLY A 561 15.44 -1.67 -5.06
C GLY A 561 14.08 -2.30 -5.37
N SER A 562 13.06 -1.94 -4.59
CA SER A 562 11.70 -2.50 -4.75
C SER A 562 10.90 -1.84 -5.88
N ALA A 563 9.75 -2.44 -6.24
CA ALA A 563 8.75 -1.82 -7.11
C ALA A 563 8.31 -0.42 -6.64
N GLY A 564 8.17 -0.23 -5.31
CA GLY A 564 7.87 1.08 -4.73
C GLY A 564 9.01 2.08 -4.91
N HIS A 565 10.25 1.63 -4.73
CA HIS A 565 11.45 2.46 -4.92
C HIS A 565 11.60 2.94 -6.36
N ILE A 566 11.54 2.03 -7.34
CA ILE A 566 11.65 2.41 -8.77
C ILE A 566 10.46 3.29 -9.21
N THR A 567 9.25 3.05 -8.68
CA THR A 567 8.09 3.89 -8.95
C THR A 567 8.31 5.32 -8.44
N ALA A 568 8.76 5.48 -7.19
CA ALA A 568 9.03 6.78 -6.58
C ALA A 568 10.16 7.53 -7.31
N VAL A 569 11.31 6.87 -7.56
CA VAL A 569 12.44 7.48 -8.30
C VAL A 569 12.03 7.91 -9.71
N ARG A 570 11.09 7.20 -10.37
CA ARG A 570 10.59 7.57 -11.70
C ARG A 570 9.45 8.61 -11.69
N GLN A 571 9.02 9.13 -10.53
CA GLN A 571 8.03 10.21 -10.49
C GLN A 571 8.57 11.54 -11.04
N ALA A 572 9.85 11.85 -10.83
CA ALA A 572 10.48 13.09 -11.29
C ALA A 572 11.90 12.84 -11.86
N PRO A 573 12.20 13.30 -13.09
CA PRO A 573 13.58 13.35 -13.56
C PRO A 573 14.43 14.30 -12.72
N ARG A 574 15.61 13.81 -12.30
CA ARG A 574 16.71 14.63 -11.77
C ARG A 574 17.35 15.34 -12.94
N TRP A 575 16.97 16.59 -13.20
CA TRP A 575 17.41 17.33 -14.39
C TRP A 575 18.89 17.75 -14.34
N GLU A 576 19.48 17.76 -13.15
CA GLU A 576 20.89 18.05 -12.91
C GLU A 576 21.82 16.88 -13.31
N ASP A 577 21.30 15.66 -13.43
CA ASP A 577 22.07 14.46 -13.80
C ASP A 577 22.32 14.37 -15.32
N TRP A 578 21.69 15.23 -16.13
CA TRP A 578 21.70 15.19 -17.60
C TRP A 578 22.41 16.39 -18.22
N GLU A 579 23.04 16.13 -19.35
CA GLU A 579 23.71 17.11 -20.21
C GLU A 579 22.82 17.45 -21.41
N TYR A 580 22.92 18.70 -21.90
CA TYR A 580 22.02 19.26 -22.90
C TYR A 580 22.78 20.03 -23.99
N THR A 581 22.42 19.82 -25.26
CA THR A 581 22.75 20.78 -26.33
C THR A 581 21.46 21.38 -26.90
N TYR A 582 21.46 22.69 -27.17
CA TYR A 582 20.30 23.42 -27.70
C TYR A 582 20.32 23.54 -29.23
N LEU A 583 19.14 23.74 -29.82
CA LEU A 583 18.95 24.11 -31.21
C LEU A 583 19.39 25.57 -31.48
N GLY A 584 19.58 25.90 -32.76
CA GLY A 584 19.98 27.23 -33.21
C GLY A 584 21.48 27.52 -33.08
N GLU A 585 21.98 28.47 -33.88
CA GLU A 585 23.41 28.81 -33.94
C GLU A 585 23.91 29.48 -32.67
N SER A 586 23.07 30.30 -32.03
CA SER A 586 23.38 30.98 -30.76
C SER A 586 23.56 30.01 -29.58
N LYS A 587 23.04 28.77 -29.69
CA LYS A 587 23.01 27.73 -28.65
C LYS A 587 22.48 28.21 -27.29
N ASN A 588 21.72 29.32 -27.28
CA ASN A 588 21.29 29.98 -26.06
C ASN A 588 20.10 29.22 -25.44
N ARG A 589 20.31 28.70 -24.23
CA ARG A 589 19.32 27.92 -23.45
C ARG A 589 17.96 28.62 -23.25
N PHE A 590 17.91 29.94 -23.36
CA PHE A 590 16.70 30.73 -23.19
C PHE A 590 15.97 31.05 -24.50
N ALA A 591 16.61 30.91 -25.67
CA ALA A 591 16.05 31.33 -26.96
C ALA A 591 14.73 30.62 -27.28
N HIS A 592 14.70 29.29 -27.14
CA HIS A 592 13.45 28.53 -27.23
C HIS A 592 12.62 28.64 -25.94
N TYR A 593 13.23 28.61 -24.76
CA TYR A 593 12.50 28.57 -23.48
C TYR A 593 11.61 29.80 -23.26
N LEU A 594 12.04 30.98 -23.70
CA LEU A 594 11.27 32.24 -23.61
C LEU A 594 10.53 32.57 -24.92
N GLY A 595 11.04 32.10 -26.06
CA GLY A 595 10.41 32.32 -27.37
C GLY A 595 10.40 33.80 -27.77
N ASN A 596 9.24 34.30 -28.18
CA ASN A 596 9.00 35.71 -28.48
C ASN A 596 8.62 36.56 -27.24
N GLY A 597 8.53 35.95 -26.06
CA GLY A 597 8.16 36.61 -24.81
C GLY A 597 6.66 36.58 -24.48
N TRP A 598 5.81 36.06 -25.37
CA TRP A 598 4.36 35.98 -25.20
C TRP A 598 3.90 34.53 -24.89
N THR A 599 2.71 34.38 -24.29
CA THR A 599 1.94 33.13 -24.27
C THR A 599 0.93 33.11 -25.43
N ARG A 600 0.58 31.90 -25.91
CA ARG A 600 -0.44 31.72 -26.95
C ARG A 600 -1.80 32.25 -26.47
N ARG A 601 -2.07 32.12 -25.17
CA ARG A 601 -3.28 32.58 -24.51
C ARG A 601 -3.48 34.10 -24.58
N GLU A 602 -2.42 34.91 -24.67
CA GLU A 602 -2.53 36.37 -24.86
C GLU A 602 -2.97 36.77 -26.27
N THR A 603 -3.06 35.82 -27.21
CA THR A 603 -3.62 36.03 -28.56
C THR A 603 -5.08 35.58 -28.71
N ASP A 604 -5.67 35.01 -27.66
CA ASP A 604 -7.06 34.58 -27.62
C ASP A 604 -7.88 35.56 -26.76
N ALA A 605 -8.76 36.32 -27.40
CA ALA A 605 -9.56 37.37 -26.76
C ALA A 605 -10.60 36.83 -25.76
N GLU A 606 -11.00 35.56 -25.90
CA GLU A 606 -11.98 34.91 -25.01
C GLU A 606 -11.29 34.15 -23.85
N ALA A 607 -9.96 34.11 -23.81
CA ALA A 607 -9.22 33.34 -22.82
C ALA A 607 -9.01 34.09 -21.50
N ASP A 608 -9.36 33.43 -20.37
CA ASP A 608 -9.09 33.93 -19.02
C ASP A 608 -7.58 34.09 -18.79
N GLN A 609 -7.16 35.35 -18.60
CA GLN A 609 -5.77 35.69 -18.33
C GLN A 609 -5.36 35.44 -16.87
N THR A 610 -6.31 35.24 -15.96
CA THR A 610 -6.14 35.15 -14.50
C THR A 610 -6.69 33.87 -13.83
N PRO A 611 -6.57 32.65 -14.40
CA PRO A 611 -7.21 31.42 -13.90
C PRO A 611 -6.61 30.85 -12.59
N TYR A 612 -5.66 31.56 -12.01
CA TYR A 612 -5.16 31.34 -10.65
C TYR A 612 -6.02 32.04 -9.58
N LEU A 613 -6.84 33.02 -9.98
CA LEU A 613 -7.84 33.66 -9.11
C LEU A 613 -9.04 32.73 -9.00
N LYS A 614 -9.21 32.11 -7.83
CA LYS A 614 -10.32 31.19 -7.51
C LYS A 614 -10.95 31.60 -6.19
N ARG A 615 -12.12 31.02 -5.87
CA ARG A 615 -12.75 31.24 -4.56
C ARG A 615 -11.88 30.60 -3.47
N PRO A 616 -11.78 31.17 -2.25
CA PRO A 616 -10.96 30.58 -1.18
C PRO A 616 -11.28 29.11 -0.88
N GLU A 617 -12.55 28.71 -0.97
CA GLU A 617 -13.03 27.33 -0.81
C GLU A 617 -12.63 26.37 -1.96
N GLU A 618 -12.16 26.91 -3.09
CA GLU A 618 -11.61 26.17 -4.24
C GLU A 618 -10.06 26.18 -4.26
N ILE A 619 -9.42 26.93 -3.34
CA ILE A 619 -7.96 27.03 -3.24
C ILE A 619 -7.45 25.94 -2.29
N ASP A 620 -6.93 24.86 -2.88
CA ASP A 620 -5.95 24.04 -2.18
C ASP A 620 -4.63 24.84 -2.07
N LEU A 621 -4.27 25.26 -0.85
CA LEU A 621 -3.02 25.99 -0.56
C LEU A 621 -1.75 25.21 -0.94
N ARG A 622 -1.88 23.93 -1.27
CA ARG A 622 -0.78 23.05 -1.69
C ARG A 622 -0.63 23.01 -3.21
N ASP A 623 -1.64 23.50 -3.95
CA ASP A 623 -1.64 23.66 -5.41
C ASP A 623 -1.41 25.10 -5.86
N ILE A 624 -1.47 26.07 -4.95
CA ILE A 624 -1.42 27.50 -5.27
C ILE A 624 -0.05 27.82 -5.90
N HIS A 625 -0.05 28.07 -7.22
CA HIS A 625 1.14 28.13 -8.09
C HIS A 625 1.98 26.83 -8.19
N GLU A 626 1.66 25.78 -7.44
CA GLU A 626 2.48 24.57 -7.23
C GLU A 626 1.69 23.26 -7.39
N THR A 627 1.18 22.99 -8.60
CA THR A 627 0.39 21.77 -8.93
C THR A 627 1.13 20.42 -8.81
N TRP A 628 2.29 20.36 -8.15
CA TRP A 628 2.99 19.11 -7.84
C TRP A 628 2.39 18.36 -6.64
N TRP A 629 1.55 19.01 -5.83
CA TRP A 629 0.95 18.37 -4.65
C TRP A 629 -0.34 17.58 -4.95
N SER A 630 -1.39 18.18 -5.53
CA SER A 630 -2.64 17.44 -5.81
C SER A 630 -2.53 16.42 -6.94
N ASN A 631 -1.54 16.55 -7.83
CA ASN A 631 -1.34 15.68 -8.97
C ASN A 631 -0.12 14.74 -8.82
N PRO A 632 -0.25 13.61 -8.08
CA PRO A 632 0.54 12.43 -8.46
C PRO A 632 0.24 12.13 -9.94
N PRO A 633 1.22 11.68 -10.76
CA PRO A 633 1.32 12.01 -12.19
C PRO A 633 0.33 11.31 -13.18
N PHE A 634 -0.97 11.35 -12.86
CA PHE A 634 -2.08 10.73 -13.58
C PHE A 634 -3.27 11.69 -13.79
N ASN A 635 -3.01 12.95 -14.15
CA ASN A 635 -4.04 13.78 -14.77
C ASN A 635 -3.46 14.57 -15.97
N CYS A 636 -3.97 14.27 -17.16
CA CYS A 636 -3.66 14.99 -18.41
C CYS A 636 -4.97 15.59 -18.93
N SER A 637 -5.53 16.52 -18.16
CA SER A 637 -6.82 17.18 -18.42
C SER A 637 -6.63 18.56 -19.05
N SER A 638 -6.01 18.61 -20.24
CA SER A 638 -5.84 19.84 -21.02
C SER A 638 -6.10 19.63 -22.52
N PHE A 639 -7.01 18.71 -22.86
CA PHE A 639 -7.68 18.63 -24.17
C PHE A 639 -9.13 18.22 -23.95
N SER A 640 -10.05 18.82 -24.71
CA SER A 640 -11.50 18.70 -24.46
C SER A 640 -12.06 17.37 -24.97
N ILE A 641 -12.54 16.54 -24.05
CA ILE A 641 -13.51 15.46 -24.29
C ILE A 641 -14.61 15.61 -23.22
N ALA A 642 -15.86 15.35 -23.58
CA ALA A 642 -17.04 15.81 -22.85
C ALA A 642 -17.09 15.39 -21.37
N LYS A 643 -17.55 16.31 -20.51
CA LYS A 643 -17.84 16.05 -19.09
C LYS A 643 -18.92 14.98 -18.95
N MET A 644 -18.60 13.88 -18.29
CA MET A 644 -19.60 13.04 -17.62
C MET A 644 -19.22 12.96 -16.15
N THR A 645 -19.87 13.79 -15.34
CA THR A 645 -19.47 14.06 -13.95
C THR A 645 -19.92 12.94 -13.02
N VAL A 646 -18.98 12.31 -12.32
CA VAL A 646 -19.25 11.53 -11.11
C VAL A 646 -18.51 12.20 -9.96
N GLU A 647 -19.26 12.88 -9.08
CA GLU A 647 -18.70 13.34 -7.80
C GLU A 647 -18.32 12.13 -6.94
N ASN A 648 -17.11 12.14 -6.38
CA ASN A 648 -16.82 11.35 -5.19
C ASN A 648 -15.74 12.06 -4.36
N ARG A 649 -16.20 12.81 -3.35
CA ARG A 649 -15.34 13.44 -2.35
C ARG A 649 -14.87 12.36 -1.37
N HIS A 650 -13.57 12.23 -1.16
CA HIS A 650 -13.00 11.47 -0.03
C HIS A 650 -12.05 12.39 0.75
N ASP A 651 -12.66 13.22 1.58
CA ASP A 651 -12.01 13.91 2.69
C ASP A 651 -12.13 13.02 3.94
N ASP A 652 -11.00 12.62 4.51
CA ASP A 652 -10.90 11.72 5.67
C ASP A 652 -9.60 12.07 6.43
N SER A 653 -9.73 12.84 7.51
CA SER A 653 -8.68 13.74 8.02
C SER A 653 -7.74 13.14 9.09
N GLU A 654 -6.93 12.15 8.72
CA GLU A 654 -5.89 11.60 9.60
C GLU A 654 -4.45 11.88 9.14
N ILE A 655 -3.66 12.48 10.04
CA ILE A 655 -2.26 12.87 9.80
C ILE A 655 -1.35 11.63 9.89
N ALA A 656 -0.78 11.23 8.75
CA ALA A 656 0.29 10.24 8.70
C ALA A 656 1.55 10.76 9.43
N PRO A 657 2.40 9.87 9.99
CA PRO A 657 3.64 10.31 10.64
C PRO A 657 4.52 11.08 9.65
N PRO A 658 4.96 12.31 9.98
CA PRO A 658 5.73 13.13 9.06
C PRO A 658 7.13 12.54 8.82
N PRO A 659 7.80 12.95 7.72
CA PRO A 659 9.19 12.59 7.44
C PRO A 659 10.13 12.82 8.63
N LYS A 660 11.20 12.02 8.73
CA LYS A 660 12.10 12.04 9.91
C LYS A 660 12.78 13.39 10.14
N ASP A 661 13.02 14.10 9.06
CA ASP A 661 13.54 15.47 8.94
C ASP A 661 12.58 16.54 9.48
N GLN A 662 11.27 16.25 9.57
CA GLN A 662 10.24 17.14 10.15
C GLN A 662 9.92 16.80 11.62
N LEU A 663 10.57 15.80 12.23
CA LEU A 663 10.33 15.42 13.63
C LEU A 663 11.12 16.34 14.58
N HIS A 664 10.42 17.04 15.46
CA HIS A 664 11.06 17.89 16.46
C HIS A 664 11.91 17.06 17.46
N PRO A 665 13.13 17.52 17.82
CA PRO A 665 13.97 16.84 18.80
C PRO A 665 13.41 17.02 20.23
N VAL A 666 12.93 15.92 20.81
CA VAL A 666 12.30 15.91 22.16
C VAL A 666 13.27 15.47 23.25
N LYS A 667 13.25 16.12 24.41
CA LYS A 667 14.01 15.67 25.59
C LYS A 667 13.38 14.39 26.12
N TRP A 668 14.18 13.34 26.36
CA TRP A 668 13.68 12.01 26.75
C TRP A 668 12.65 12.06 27.90
N TYR A 669 12.99 12.71 29.01
CA TYR A 669 12.13 12.87 30.21
C TYR A 669 10.90 13.79 30.01
N ARG A 670 10.76 14.42 28.84
CA ARG A 670 9.57 15.20 28.43
C ARG A 670 8.80 14.56 27.27
N SER A 671 9.37 13.55 26.63
CA SER A 671 8.77 12.87 25.48
C SER A 671 7.44 12.20 25.81
N THR A 672 6.60 12.04 24.79
CA THR A 672 5.41 11.19 24.81
C THR A 672 5.68 9.83 25.46
N PHE A 673 6.72 9.13 25.01
CA PHE A 673 7.04 7.76 25.45
C PHE A 673 7.38 7.68 26.94
N PHE A 674 8.14 8.66 27.47
CA PHE A 674 8.43 8.73 28.91
C PHE A 674 7.14 8.94 29.71
N ASN A 675 6.30 9.91 29.33
CA ASN A 675 5.09 10.21 30.09
C ASN A 675 4.06 9.08 30.05
N ILE A 676 3.89 8.39 28.91
CA ILE A 676 3.06 7.18 28.82
C ILE A 676 3.67 6.02 29.63
N THR A 677 5.00 5.91 29.73
CA THR A 677 5.66 4.93 30.62
C THR A 677 5.42 5.25 32.10
N ILE A 678 5.47 6.52 32.51
CA ILE A 678 5.09 6.93 33.87
C ILE A 678 3.60 6.65 34.14
N LEU A 679 2.70 6.96 33.20
CA LEU A 679 1.28 6.61 33.31
C LEU A 679 1.08 5.09 33.43
N GLY A 680 1.85 4.30 32.67
CA GLY A 680 1.92 2.85 32.78
C GLY A 680 2.35 2.39 34.17
N LEU A 681 3.45 2.93 34.72
CA LEU A 681 3.91 2.59 36.08
C LEU A 681 2.89 2.98 37.16
N CYS A 682 2.22 4.13 37.03
CA CYS A 682 1.06 4.46 37.86
C CYS A 682 -0.03 3.38 37.75
N ASN A 683 -0.36 2.97 36.52
CA ASN A 683 -1.32 1.90 36.24
C ASN A 683 -0.95 0.56 36.89
N LEU A 684 0.30 0.15 36.77
CA LEU A 684 0.82 -1.05 37.43
C LEU A 684 0.62 -0.93 38.95
N SER A 685 1.14 0.14 39.55
CA SER A 685 1.15 0.33 41.00
C SER A 685 -0.25 0.37 41.62
N ALA A 686 -1.22 1.03 40.99
CA ALA A 686 -2.55 1.27 41.55
C ALA A 686 -3.62 0.28 41.02
N PRO A 687 -4.29 0.49 39.86
CA PRO A 687 -5.33 -0.41 39.37
C PRO A 687 -4.81 -1.79 38.92
N GLY A 688 -3.53 -1.91 38.54
CA GLY A 688 -2.90 -3.18 38.16
C GLY A 688 -2.78 -4.13 39.36
N ILE A 689 -2.29 -3.65 40.50
CA ILE A 689 -2.30 -4.40 41.76
C ILE A 689 -3.73 -4.63 42.29
N TRP A 690 -4.66 -3.71 42.06
CA TRP A 690 -6.08 -3.94 42.37
C TRP A 690 -6.69 -5.08 41.52
N THR A 691 -6.38 -5.12 40.23
CA THR A 691 -6.77 -6.20 39.31
C THR A 691 -6.09 -7.50 39.73
N ALA A 692 -4.82 -7.45 40.16
CA ALA A 692 -4.10 -8.59 40.73
C ALA A 692 -4.88 -9.22 41.89
N MET A 693 -5.24 -8.43 42.91
CA MET A 693 -6.01 -8.89 44.08
C MET A 693 -7.36 -9.53 43.70
N ASN A 694 -8.09 -8.93 42.75
CA ASN A 694 -9.38 -9.46 42.31
C ASN A 694 -9.23 -10.74 41.47
N SER A 695 -8.20 -10.83 40.64
CA SER A 695 -7.90 -12.01 39.79
C SER A 695 -7.53 -13.27 40.58
N LEU A 696 -7.20 -13.15 41.87
CA LEU A 696 -7.06 -14.28 42.79
C LEU A 696 -8.39 -15.01 43.04
N GLY A 697 -9.52 -14.39 42.68
CA GLY A 697 -10.88 -14.83 42.99
C GLY A 697 -11.30 -14.36 44.39
N ALA A 698 -12.45 -13.69 44.49
CA ALA A 698 -12.99 -13.17 45.76
C ALA A 698 -11.98 -12.36 46.60
N GLY A 699 -11.11 -11.56 45.96
CA GLY A 699 -10.06 -10.79 46.66
C GLY A 699 -9.04 -11.65 47.42
N GLY A 700 -8.92 -12.94 47.09
CA GLY A 700 -8.13 -13.93 47.83
C GLY A 700 -8.83 -14.53 49.05
N ALA A 701 -10.11 -14.21 49.29
CA ALA A 701 -10.93 -14.82 50.35
C ALA A 701 -11.63 -16.11 49.88
N ALA A 702 -12.28 -16.81 50.81
CA ALA A 702 -13.01 -18.07 50.53
C ALA A 702 -14.47 -17.87 50.06
N SER A 703 -15.00 -16.64 50.08
CA SER A 703 -16.36 -16.32 49.64
C SER A 703 -16.42 -14.95 48.96
N PRO A 704 -17.06 -14.82 47.78
CA PRO A 704 -17.08 -13.57 47.03
C PRO A 704 -17.99 -12.49 47.65
N LYS A 705 -18.88 -12.83 48.58
CA LYS A 705 -19.97 -11.92 49.01
C LYS A 705 -19.48 -10.58 49.56
N LEU A 706 -18.53 -10.58 50.50
CA LEU A 706 -18.00 -9.35 51.11
C LEU A 706 -17.21 -8.51 50.08
N ILE A 707 -16.42 -9.17 49.24
CA ILE A 707 -15.54 -8.47 48.28
C ILE A 707 -16.33 -7.92 47.09
N ASN A 708 -17.33 -8.64 46.60
CA ASN A 708 -18.24 -8.12 45.56
C ASN A 708 -19.05 -6.92 46.10
N ALA A 709 -19.47 -6.94 47.37
CA ALA A 709 -20.13 -5.79 48.01
C ALA A 709 -19.17 -4.58 48.18
N ALA A 710 -17.90 -4.84 48.58
CA ALA A 710 -16.87 -3.81 48.66
C ALA A 710 -16.55 -3.21 47.28
N ASN A 711 -16.40 -4.03 46.25
CA ASN A 711 -16.17 -3.58 44.87
C ASN A 711 -17.37 -2.77 44.34
N ALA A 712 -18.61 -3.21 44.59
CA ALA A 712 -19.79 -2.44 44.23
C ALA A 712 -19.82 -1.06 44.92
N LEU A 713 -19.43 -0.97 46.20
CA LEU A 713 -19.26 0.31 46.92
C LEU A 713 -18.17 1.20 46.29
N THR A 714 -17.01 0.61 45.95
CA THR A 714 -15.94 1.30 45.20
C THR A 714 -16.49 1.88 43.90
N PHE A 715 -17.15 1.07 43.07
CA PHE A 715 -17.67 1.50 41.78
C PHE A 715 -18.80 2.54 41.90
N CYS A 716 -19.72 2.43 42.86
CA CYS A 716 -20.72 3.47 43.13
C CYS A 716 -20.09 4.84 43.44
N LEU A 717 -18.99 4.85 44.20
CA LEU A 717 -18.23 6.08 44.51
C LEU A 717 -17.33 6.52 43.35
N MET A 718 -16.94 5.62 42.46
CA MET A 718 -16.30 5.97 41.18
C MET A 718 -17.27 6.69 40.23
N VAL A 719 -18.55 6.31 40.15
CA VAL A 719 -19.55 7.04 39.34
C VAL A 719 -19.58 8.53 39.73
N LEU A 720 -19.69 8.81 41.04
CA LEU A 720 -19.72 10.18 41.56
C LEU A 720 -18.39 10.90 41.35
N SER A 721 -17.26 10.28 41.74
CA SER A 721 -15.95 10.94 41.64
C SER A 721 -15.52 11.16 40.19
N CYS A 722 -15.77 10.24 39.25
CA CYS A 722 -15.59 10.46 37.82
C CYS A 722 -16.36 11.70 37.34
N TYR A 723 -17.65 11.82 37.69
CA TYR A 723 -18.48 12.96 37.27
C TYR A 723 -17.95 14.32 37.79
N PHE A 724 -17.45 14.38 39.03
CA PHE A 724 -16.84 15.59 39.60
C PHE A 724 -15.36 15.80 39.20
N SER A 725 -14.72 14.86 38.52
CA SER A 725 -13.28 14.91 38.23
C SER A 725 -12.89 16.02 37.25
N SER A 726 -13.74 16.35 36.26
CA SER A 726 -13.51 17.48 35.35
C SER A 726 -13.44 18.82 36.10
N ALA A 727 -14.40 19.06 36.99
CA ALA A 727 -14.40 20.23 37.88
C ALA A 727 -13.15 20.28 38.79
N MET A 728 -12.64 19.14 39.25
CA MET A 728 -11.45 19.10 40.11
C MET A 728 -10.14 19.35 39.35
N VAL A 729 -10.04 18.95 38.07
CA VAL A 729 -8.86 19.19 37.22
C VAL A 729 -8.54 20.69 37.10
N LYS A 730 -9.54 21.58 37.18
CA LYS A 730 -9.30 23.03 37.24
C LYS A 730 -8.42 23.47 38.42
N TYR A 731 -8.59 22.86 39.59
CA TYR A 731 -7.93 23.31 40.82
C TYR A 731 -6.54 22.70 41.04
N ILE A 732 -6.36 21.42 40.68
CA ILE A 732 -5.11 20.68 40.95
C ILE A 732 -4.36 20.25 39.66
N GLY A 733 -4.92 20.53 38.49
CA GLY A 733 -4.40 20.09 37.19
C GLY A 733 -4.52 18.59 36.96
N ILE A 734 -4.38 18.14 35.71
CA ILE A 734 -4.49 16.72 35.35
C ILE A 734 -3.44 15.84 36.07
N LYS A 735 -2.25 16.40 36.35
CA LYS A 735 -1.22 15.75 37.15
C LYS A 735 -1.61 15.60 38.63
N GLY A 736 -2.19 16.64 39.24
CA GLY A 736 -2.67 16.56 40.62
C GLY A 736 -3.82 15.57 40.77
N ALA A 737 -4.71 15.50 39.78
CA ALA A 737 -5.76 14.49 39.70
C ALA A 737 -5.19 13.06 39.65
N LEU A 738 -4.18 12.80 38.82
CA LEU A 738 -3.52 11.49 38.78
C LEU A 738 -2.85 11.13 40.12
N ILE A 739 -2.15 12.07 40.76
CA ILE A 739 -1.52 11.86 42.08
C ILE A 739 -2.58 11.52 43.13
N PHE A 740 -3.62 12.37 43.27
CA PHE A 740 -4.74 12.12 44.19
C PHE A 740 -5.38 10.75 43.94
N GLY A 741 -5.56 10.39 42.67
CA GLY A 741 -6.19 9.14 42.28
C GLY A 741 -5.45 7.87 42.71
N THR A 742 -4.14 7.93 42.95
CA THR A 742 -3.38 6.77 43.46
C THR A 742 -3.59 6.49 44.95
N LEU A 743 -4.07 7.45 45.74
CA LEU A 743 -3.99 7.41 47.21
C LEU A 743 -4.87 6.34 47.88
N GLY A 744 -6.08 6.09 47.39
CA GLY A 744 -7.04 5.20 48.07
C GLY A 744 -6.88 3.71 47.80
N TYR A 745 -5.99 3.31 46.88
CA TYR A 745 -5.74 1.91 46.55
C TYR A 745 -5.06 1.14 47.69
N ALA A 746 -4.00 1.70 48.30
CA ALA A 746 -3.29 1.06 49.41
C ALA A 746 -4.18 0.85 50.67
N PRO A 747 -5.05 1.80 51.09
CA PRO A 747 -6.06 1.57 52.12
C PRO A 747 -6.98 0.37 51.86
N TYR A 748 -7.38 0.11 50.61
CA TYR A 748 -8.18 -1.07 50.26
C TYR A 748 -7.40 -2.37 50.41
N ALA A 749 -6.15 -2.44 49.95
CA ALA A 749 -5.29 -3.61 50.17
C ALA A 749 -5.00 -3.85 51.66
N ALA A 750 -4.86 -2.79 52.47
CA ALA A 750 -4.75 -2.89 53.93
C ALA A 750 -6.04 -3.44 54.58
N GLY A 751 -7.21 -3.05 54.07
CA GLY A 751 -8.50 -3.66 54.44
C GLY A 751 -8.53 -5.16 54.14
N LEU A 752 -8.18 -5.57 52.91
CA LEU A 752 -8.12 -6.99 52.54
C LEU A 752 -7.10 -7.79 53.38
N TYR A 753 -5.93 -7.22 53.66
CA TYR A 753 -4.92 -7.82 54.54
C TYR A 753 -5.47 -8.07 55.96
N THR A 754 -6.08 -7.05 56.59
CA THR A 754 -6.61 -7.20 57.95
C THR A 754 -7.83 -8.14 58.00
N ASN A 755 -8.65 -8.18 56.95
CA ASN A 755 -9.71 -9.17 56.82
C ASN A 755 -9.14 -10.60 56.72
N ASN A 756 -8.17 -10.83 55.82
CA ASN A 756 -7.54 -12.14 55.65
C ASN A 756 -6.84 -12.62 56.94
N ARG A 757 -6.14 -11.73 57.64
CA ARG A 757 -5.32 -12.07 58.81
C ARG A 757 -6.07 -12.07 60.15
N PHE A 758 -7.07 -11.21 60.33
CA PHE A 758 -7.75 -10.95 61.61
C PHE A 758 -9.28 -10.94 61.54
N GLY A 759 -9.90 -11.07 60.35
CA GLY A 759 -11.36 -11.06 60.19
C GLY A 759 -12.02 -9.68 60.17
N THR A 760 -11.24 -8.59 60.12
CA THR A 760 -11.76 -7.21 60.16
C THR A 760 -12.53 -6.85 58.89
N GLU A 761 -13.86 -6.84 58.91
CA GLU A 761 -14.68 -6.52 57.73
C GLU A 761 -14.82 -5.00 57.47
N TRP A 762 -14.99 -4.19 58.52
CA TRP A 762 -15.30 -2.76 58.36
C TRP A 762 -14.19 -1.97 57.62
N LEU A 763 -12.93 -2.37 57.79
CA LEU A 763 -11.80 -1.71 57.13
C LEU A 763 -11.75 -2.04 55.63
N VAL A 764 -12.32 -3.17 55.20
CA VAL A 764 -12.51 -3.46 53.76
C VAL A 764 -13.48 -2.45 53.14
N LEU A 765 -14.58 -2.14 53.84
CA LEU A 765 -15.59 -1.19 53.35
C LEU A 765 -15.08 0.26 53.38
N LEU A 766 -14.37 0.67 54.43
CA LEU A 766 -13.73 2.00 54.46
C LEU A 766 -12.64 2.13 53.39
N GLY A 767 -11.77 1.11 53.25
CA GLY A 767 -10.76 1.06 52.19
C GLY A 767 -11.38 1.11 50.79
N ALA A 768 -12.48 0.38 50.57
CA ALA A 768 -13.25 0.40 49.33
C ALA A 768 -13.86 1.77 49.02
N ALA A 769 -14.33 2.50 50.03
CA ALA A 769 -14.85 3.86 49.85
C ALA A 769 -13.74 4.87 49.48
N LEU A 770 -12.61 4.84 50.18
CA LEU A 770 -11.43 5.66 49.87
C LEU A 770 -10.85 5.33 48.48
N CYS A 771 -10.82 4.04 48.14
CA CYS A 771 -10.46 3.57 46.80
C CYS A 771 -11.46 4.09 45.76
N GLY A 772 -12.77 4.06 46.01
CA GLY A 772 -13.78 4.54 45.06
C GLY A 772 -13.66 6.02 44.73
N ILE A 773 -13.47 6.86 45.75
CA ILE A 773 -13.32 8.32 45.61
C ILE A 773 -12.05 8.70 44.83
N SER A 774 -10.94 7.99 45.07
CA SER A 774 -9.67 8.26 44.37
C SER A 774 -9.62 7.60 42.98
N ALA A 775 -10.08 6.36 42.84
CA ALA A 775 -10.04 5.63 41.57
C ALA A 775 -10.84 6.33 40.46
N GLY A 776 -12.01 6.91 40.74
CA GLY A 776 -12.76 7.63 39.70
C GLY A 776 -12.00 8.83 39.13
N VAL A 777 -11.22 9.50 39.98
CA VAL A 777 -10.27 10.55 39.56
C VAL A 777 -9.08 9.98 38.79
N PHE A 778 -8.47 8.90 39.30
CA PHE A 778 -7.33 8.24 38.66
C PHE A 778 -7.65 7.89 37.21
N TRP A 779 -8.75 7.16 37.03
CA TRP A 779 -9.19 6.62 35.76
C TRP A 779 -9.60 7.71 34.75
N MET A 780 -10.23 8.79 35.22
CA MET A 780 -10.52 9.96 34.38
C MET A 780 -9.22 10.63 33.93
N ALA A 781 -8.32 10.93 34.87
CA ALA A 781 -7.08 11.64 34.58
C ALA A 781 -6.18 10.83 33.63
N GLU A 782 -6.05 9.54 33.90
CA GLU A 782 -5.41 8.55 33.05
C GLU A 782 -5.97 8.55 31.63
N ALA A 783 -7.29 8.46 31.47
CA ALA A 783 -7.94 8.38 30.17
C ALA A 783 -7.65 9.65 29.33
N ALA A 784 -7.75 10.83 29.94
CA ALA A 784 -7.41 12.09 29.27
C ALA A 784 -5.92 12.16 28.88
N ILE A 785 -5.00 11.73 29.76
CA ILE A 785 -3.56 11.69 29.46
C ILE A 785 -3.26 10.69 28.33
N ALA A 786 -3.81 9.48 28.39
CA ALA A 786 -3.58 8.41 27.42
C ALA A 786 -4.06 8.76 26.00
N ILE A 787 -5.14 9.55 25.87
CA ILE A 787 -5.65 10.03 24.58
C ILE A 787 -4.89 11.26 24.07
N ALA A 788 -4.62 12.25 24.94
CA ALA A 788 -4.15 13.56 24.49
C ALA A 788 -2.62 13.74 24.45
N TYR A 789 -1.85 12.97 25.23
CA TYR A 789 -0.38 13.07 25.21
C TYR A 789 0.25 12.49 23.92
N PRO A 790 -0.26 11.41 23.29
CA PRO A 790 0.35 10.86 22.09
C PRO A 790 0.06 11.61 20.78
N GLU A 791 1.05 11.56 19.88
CA GLU A 791 0.93 12.01 18.50
C GLU A 791 -0.17 11.22 17.76
N PRO A 792 -0.95 11.81 16.82
CA PRO A 792 -2.17 11.20 16.28
C PRO A 792 -1.96 9.79 15.70
N TRP A 793 -0.89 9.61 14.92
CA TRP A 793 -0.48 8.35 14.27
C TRP A 793 0.08 7.27 15.21
N ASN A 794 0.14 7.57 16.52
CA ASN A 794 0.76 6.73 17.55
C ASN A 794 -0.19 6.50 18.75
N ARG A 795 -1.44 6.98 18.69
CA ARG A 795 -2.43 6.88 19.77
C ARG A 795 -2.78 5.43 20.05
N GLY A 796 -3.18 4.64 19.05
CA GLY A 796 -3.48 3.22 19.18
C GLY A 796 -2.33 2.38 19.75
N LYS A 797 -1.08 2.65 19.38
CA LYS A 797 0.09 1.96 19.94
C LYS A 797 0.40 2.39 21.37
N ALA A 798 0.31 3.68 21.70
CA ALA A 798 0.36 4.15 23.08
C ALA A 798 -0.77 3.53 23.93
N LEU A 799 -1.96 3.37 23.33
CA LEU A 799 -3.12 2.73 23.94
C LEU A 799 -2.87 1.22 24.22
N GLY A 800 -2.15 0.51 23.35
CA GLY A 800 -1.69 -0.87 23.65
C GLY A 800 -0.62 -0.93 24.74
N TYR A 801 0.36 -0.02 24.66
CA TYR A 801 1.54 -0.02 25.53
C TYR A 801 1.23 0.35 26.99
N TRP A 802 0.41 1.37 27.28
CA TRP A 802 0.12 1.71 28.68
C TRP A 802 -0.77 0.67 29.38
N LEU A 803 -1.80 0.13 28.70
CA LEU A 803 -2.65 -0.94 29.24
C LEU A 803 -1.88 -2.24 29.54
N THR A 804 -0.73 -2.43 28.90
CA THR A 804 0.17 -3.56 29.22
C THR A 804 0.64 -3.52 30.68
N TYR A 805 0.87 -2.33 31.25
CA TYR A 805 1.30 -2.19 32.64
C TYR A 805 0.18 -2.52 33.64
N ARG A 806 -1.09 -2.22 33.31
CA ARG A 806 -2.26 -2.66 34.11
C ARG A 806 -2.28 -4.18 34.22
N LEU A 807 -2.21 -4.84 33.07
CA LEU A 807 -2.24 -6.31 32.97
C LEU A 807 -0.99 -6.96 33.57
N SER A 808 0.16 -6.28 33.55
CA SER A 808 1.37 -6.73 34.25
C SER A 808 1.16 -6.88 35.75
N GLY A 809 0.24 -6.12 36.36
CA GLY A 809 -0.17 -6.33 37.75
C GLY A 809 -0.88 -7.67 37.96
N GLN A 810 -1.83 -8.01 37.07
CA GLN A 810 -2.49 -9.33 37.05
C GLN A 810 -1.47 -10.46 36.83
N ILE A 811 -0.57 -10.32 35.84
CA ILE A 811 0.48 -11.32 35.55
C ILE A 811 1.38 -11.52 36.79
N LEU A 812 1.82 -10.44 37.44
CA LEU A 812 2.66 -10.50 38.64
C LEU A 812 1.93 -11.17 39.83
N GLY A 813 0.67 -10.80 40.08
CA GLY A 813 -0.15 -11.43 41.12
C GLY A 813 -0.41 -12.92 40.87
N GLY A 814 -0.73 -13.28 39.62
CA GLY A 814 -0.89 -14.66 39.18
C GLY A 814 0.39 -15.47 39.37
N ALA A 815 1.55 -14.94 38.95
CA ALA A 815 2.85 -15.59 39.10
C ALA A 815 3.25 -15.80 40.58
N ILE A 816 3.12 -14.76 41.42
CA ILE A 816 3.40 -14.85 42.86
C ILE A 816 2.47 -15.89 43.53
N ASN A 817 1.17 -15.84 43.22
CA ASN A 817 0.21 -16.77 43.81
C ASN A 817 0.39 -18.21 43.32
N LEU A 818 0.79 -18.41 42.05
CA LEU A 818 1.10 -19.72 41.48
C LEU A 818 2.33 -20.32 42.16
N GLY A 819 3.43 -19.56 42.26
CA GLY A 819 4.66 -20.01 42.92
C GLY A 819 4.49 -20.34 44.41
N LEU A 820 3.58 -19.64 45.11
CA LEU A 820 3.30 -19.87 46.53
C LEU A 820 2.25 -20.97 46.82
N ASN A 821 1.55 -21.50 45.81
CA ASN A 821 0.46 -22.48 45.99
C ASN A 821 0.47 -23.66 45.01
N ALA A 822 1.54 -23.87 44.23
CA ALA A 822 1.63 -24.98 43.27
C ALA A 822 1.33 -26.36 43.91
N ASP A 823 1.85 -26.58 45.11
CA ASP A 823 1.72 -27.82 45.89
C ASP A 823 0.39 -27.95 46.64
N ARG A 824 -0.50 -26.95 46.58
CA ARG A 824 -1.84 -26.99 47.20
C ARG A 824 -2.94 -27.22 46.15
N ASN A 825 -3.58 -28.38 46.25
CA ASN A 825 -4.70 -28.82 45.42
C ASN A 825 -6.10 -28.54 46.03
N GLU A 826 -6.18 -28.12 47.30
CA GLU A 826 -7.43 -27.82 48.00
C GLU A 826 -8.00 -26.41 47.70
N ALA A 827 -9.29 -26.21 47.96
CA ALA A 827 -9.94 -24.91 47.91
C ALA A 827 -9.69 -24.10 49.19
N GLY A 828 -9.14 -22.89 49.08
CA GLY A 828 -8.82 -22.06 50.24
C GLY A 828 -8.54 -20.58 49.93
N LYS A 829 -8.20 -19.84 50.99
CA LYS A 829 -7.81 -18.42 50.93
C LYS A 829 -6.32 -18.23 50.65
N VAL A 830 -5.96 -17.12 50.00
CA VAL A 830 -4.56 -16.76 49.68
C VAL A 830 -3.81 -16.31 50.95
N SER A 831 -2.50 -16.54 50.97
CA SER A 831 -1.60 -16.15 52.08
C SER A 831 -1.57 -14.63 52.32
N TYR A 832 -1.63 -14.23 53.59
CA TYR A 832 -1.63 -12.81 53.98
C TYR A 832 -0.37 -12.05 53.54
N SER A 833 0.76 -12.74 53.38
CA SER A 833 2.04 -12.15 52.95
C SER A 833 1.98 -11.53 51.55
N VAL A 834 1.09 -12.02 50.68
CA VAL A 834 0.90 -11.48 49.32
C VAL A 834 0.36 -10.04 49.37
N PHE A 835 -0.56 -9.75 50.31
CA PHE A 835 -1.14 -8.41 50.47
C PHE A 835 -0.11 -7.40 50.99
N LEU A 836 0.89 -7.81 51.79
CA LEU A 836 1.96 -6.90 52.25
C LEU A 836 2.79 -6.38 51.06
N VAL A 837 3.06 -7.24 50.07
CA VAL A 837 3.73 -6.83 48.81
C VAL A 837 2.84 -5.88 48.01
N PHE A 838 1.54 -6.17 47.90
CA PHE A 838 0.59 -5.32 47.20
C PHE A 838 0.44 -3.93 47.83
N ILE A 839 0.36 -3.83 49.17
CA ILE A 839 0.33 -2.55 49.90
C ILE A 839 1.60 -1.74 49.62
N ALA A 840 2.78 -2.37 49.67
CA ALA A 840 4.05 -1.70 49.40
C ALA A 840 4.13 -1.16 47.95
N LEU A 841 3.68 -1.93 46.96
CA LEU A 841 3.63 -1.51 45.56
C LEU A 841 2.63 -0.37 45.33
N GLN A 842 1.45 -0.40 45.97
CA GLN A 842 0.46 0.67 45.88
C GLN A 842 0.91 1.96 46.58
N ALA A 843 1.61 1.87 47.72
CA ALA A 843 2.15 3.03 48.44
C ALA A 843 3.19 3.83 47.64
N VAL A 844 3.82 3.22 46.61
CA VAL A 844 4.77 3.88 45.71
C VAL A 844 4.06 4.71 44.61
N GLY A 845 2.80 4.41 44.29
CA GLY A 845 2.04 5.05 43.21
C GLY A 845 2.02 6.59 43.19
N PRO A 846 1.79 7.29 44.32
CA PRO A 846 1.82 8.75 44.37
C PRO A 846 3.18 9.34 43.97
N PHE A 847 4.27 8.67 44.33
CA PHE A 847 5.64 9.09 44.03
C PHE A 847 5.99 8.86 42.55
N VAL A 848 5.44 7.82 41.91
CA VAL A 848 5.53 7.64 40.45
C VAL A 848 4.75 8.73 39.72
N ALA A 849 3.54 9.07 40.18
CA ALA A 849 2.73 10.13 39.59
C ALA A 849 3.39 11.53 39.68
N LEU A 850 4.26 11.77 40.68
CA LEU A 850 5.10 12.97 40.75
C LEU A 850 6.13 13.08 39.61
N LEU A 851 6.49 12.00 38.92
CA LEU A 851 7.42 12.02 37.79
C LEU A 851 6.78 12.45 36.46
N LEU A 852 5.45 12.47 36.36
CA LEU A 852 4.75 12.86 35.13
C LEU A 852 5.04 14.33 34.78
N SER A 853 5.24 14.65 33.50
CA SER A 853 5.25 16.05 33.04
C SER A 853 3.87 16.68 33.18
N LYS A 854 3.81 17.99 33.44
CA LYS A 854 2.56 18.74 33.19
C LYS A 854 2.32 18.84 31.67
N PRO A 855 1.07 19.02 31.18
CA PRO A 855 0.77 19.05 29.74
C PRO A 855 1.62 20.07 28.94
N ASP A 856 1.80 21.28 29.50
CA ASP A 856 2.64 22.36 28.96
C ASP A 856 4.13 21.98 28.80
N GLN A 857 4.56 20.91 29.47
CA GLN A 857 5.95 20.43 29.51
C GLN A 857 6.15 19.17 28.67
N VAL A 858 5.08 18.60 28.08
CA VAL A 858 5.16 17.44 27.19
C VAL A 858 5.71 17.88 25.84
N GLN A 859 6.63 17.09 25.30
CA GLN A 859 7.19 17.30 23.97
C GLN A 859 6.78 16.13 23.06
N ARG A 860 5.76 16.37 22.22
CA ARG A 860 5.37 15.51 21.09
C ARG A 860 6.33 15.73 19.91
N LYS A 861 6.47 14.72 19.03
CA LYS A 861 7.39 14.80 17.87
C LYS A 861 6.88 15.62 16.69
N ASP A 862 5.58 15.90 16.64
CA ASP A 862 4.96 16.89 15.73
C ASP A 862 5.24 18.35 16.14
N GLY A 863 5.80 18.59 17.33
CA GLY A 863 5.97 19.94 17.89
C GLY A 863 4.70 20.55 18.47
N VAL A 864 3.55 19.86 18.42
CA VAL A 864 2.27 20.33 18.96
C VAL A 864 2.30 20.25 20.49
N LYS A 865 1.98 21.38 21.15
CA LYS A 865 1.85 21.43 22.62
C LYS A 865 0.55 20.75 23.06
N VAL A 866 0.60 19.98 24.14
CA VAL A 866 -0.59 19.33 24.72
C VAL A 866 -1.31 20.30 25.65
N LYS A 867 -2.56 20.67 25.36
CA LYS A 867 -3.41 21.41 26.30
C LYS A 867 -4.37 20.44 27.01
N LEU A 868 -4.29 20.39 28.34
CA LEU A 868 -5.30 19.77 29.21
C LEU A 868 -5.49 20.69 30.43
N SER A 869 -6.14 21.83 30.21
CA SER A 869 -6.63 22.72 31.27
C SER A 869 -8.14 22.87 31.15
N ILE A 870 -8.78 23.23 32.25
CA ILE A 870 -10.21 23.53 32.30
C ILE A 870 -10.33 24.96 32.82
N ASP A 871 -10.61 25.86 31.89
CA ASP A 871 -10.54 27.30 32.13
C ASP A 871 -11.90 27.84 32.63
N GLN A 872 -13.00 27.15 32.30
CA GLN A 872 -14.41 27.38 32.66
C GLN A 872 -14.73 27.25 34.16
N LEU A 873 -15.91 27.70 34.60
CA LEU A 873 -16.35 27.53 36.00
C LEU A 873 -16.85 26.08 36.30
N PRO A 874 -16.66 25.54 37.52
CA PRO A 874 -17.08 24.18 37.87
C PRO A 874 -18.54 23.84 37.57
N GLY A 875 -19.47 24.77 37.82
CA GLY A 875 -20.89 24.57 37.51
C GLY A 875 -21.20 24.47 36.01
N PHE A 876 -20.41 25.14 35.18
CA PHE A 876 -20.48 25.01 33.72
C PHE A 876 -19.94 23.65 33.28
N GLU A 877 -18.80 23.21 33.81
CA GLU A 877 -18.21 21.91 33.48
C GLU A 877 -19.12 20.72 33.81
N LEU A 878 -19.79 20.75 34.97
CA LEU A 878 -20.74 19.70 35.34
C LEU A 878 -21.98 19.71 34.43
N LYS A 879 -22.48 20.91 34.07
CA LYS A 879 -23.59 21.09 33.12
C LYS A 879 -23.22 20.56 31.72
N GLU A 880 -22.03 20.87 31.23
CA GLU A 880 -21.57 20.41 29.91
C GLU A 880 -21.23 18.91 29.91
N THR A 881 -20.65 18.38 30.98
CA THR A 881 -20.45 16.94 31.16
C THR A 881 -21.80 16.20 31.13
N ALA A 882 -22.83 16.73 31.80
CA ALA A 882 -24.19 16.19 31.71
C ALA A 882 -24.80 16.35 30.29
N ARG A 883 -24.61 17.49 29.63
CA ARG A 883 -25.10 17.73 28.26
C ARG A 883 -24.53 16.69 27.29
N LEU A 884 -23.24 16.38 27.39
CA LEU A 884 -22.56 15.38 26.56
C LEU A 884 -23.10 13.95 26.80
N PHE A 885 -23.40 13.59 28.05
CA PHE A 885 -24.02 12.28 28.37
C PHE A 885 -25.36 12.08 27.64
N PHE A 886 -26.20 13.12 27.61
CA PHE A 886 -27.51 13.06 26.93
C PHE A 886 -27.43 13.26 25.41
N THR A 887 -26.24 13.35 24.81
CA THR A 887 -26.13 13.35 23.33
C THR A 887 -26.54 12.00 22.76
N LYS A 888 -27.22 12.02 21.60
CA LYS A 888 -27.60 10.80 20.86
C LYS A 888 -26.41 9.87 20.62
N LYS A 889 -25.22 10.41 20.34
CA LYS A 889 -24.00 9.61 20.09
C LYS A 889 -23.50 8.90 21.34
N PHE A 890 -23.50 9.55 22.51
CA PHE A 890 -23.09 8.89 23.76
C PHE A 890 -24.14 7.89 24.25
N LEU A 891 -25.43 8.25 24.28
CA LEU A 891 -26.51 7.37 24.71
C LEU A 891 -26.56 6.04 23.92
N LEU A 892 -26.29 6.08 22.61
CA LEU A 892 -26.27 4.89 21.76
C LEU A 892 -25.13 3.90 22.08
N ILE A 893 -24.03 4.34 22.73
CA ILE A 893 -22.93 3.45 23.14
C ILE A 893 -23.01 2.99 24.61
N VAL A 894 -23.93 3.51 25.44
CA VAL A 894 -24.05 3.15 26.87
C VAL A 894 -24.22 1.64 27.10
N LEU A 895 -24.98 0.93 26.25
CA LEU A 895 -25.15 -0.52 26.35
C LEU A 895 -23.89 -1.30 25.90
N PHE A 896 -23.13 -0.73 24.96
CA PHE A 896 -21.90 -1.34 24.44
C PHE A 896 -20.72 -1.17 25.41
N ILE A 897 -20.66 -0.02 26.09
CA ILE A 897 -19.87 0.18 27.30
C ILE A 897 -20.29 -0.86 28.36
N GLY A 898 -21.60 -1.03 28.57
CA GLY A 898 -22.16 -1.97 29.55
C GLY A 898 -21.71 -3.41 29.38
N GLN A 899 -21.96 -4.04 28.21
CA GLN A 899 -21.55 -5.44 27.98
C GLN A 899 -20.04 -5.68 28.09
N ALA A 900 -19.24 -4.64 27.80
CA ALA A 900 -17.79 -4.73 27.85
C ALA A 900 -17.30 -4.90 29.29
N VAL A 901 -17.74 -4.05 30.21
CA VAL A 901 -17.23 -4.06 31.60
C VAL A 901 -18.09 -4.88 32.57
N PHE A 902 -19.38 -5.11 32.28
CA PHE A 902 -20.20 -6.03 33.06
C PHE A 902 -19.62 -7.45 33.01
N ALA A 903 -18.94 -7.82 31.92
CA ALA A 903 -18.22 -9.09 31.76
C ALA A 903 -17.19 -9.37 32.87
N GLU A 904 -16.59 -8.34 33.48
CA GLU A 904 -15.45 -8.46 34.40
C GLU A 904 -15.77 -9.34 35.62
N SER A 905 -16.83 -9.00 36.36
CA SER A 905 -17.22 -9.80 37.53
C SER A 905 -17.68 -11.20 37.13
N VAL A 906 -18.22 -11.36 35.91
CA VAL A 906 -18.72 -12.64 35.38
C VAL A 906 -17.57 -13.62 35.12
N PHE A 907 -16.51 -13.21 34.41
CA PHE A 907 -15.38 -14.14 34.15
C PHE A 907 -14.50 -14.37 35.39
N PHE A 908 -14.35 -13.39 36.28
CA PHE A 908 -13.67 -13.64 37.57
C PHE A 908 -14.50 -14.53 38.51
N THR A 909 -15.83 -14.42 38.51
CA THR A 909 -16.70 -15.32 39.31
C THR A 909 -16.75 -16.73 38.71
N TYR A 910 -16.76 -16.86 37.38
CA TYR A 910 -16.60 -18.13 36.68
C TYR A 910 -15.27 -18.82 37.07
N LEU A 911 -14.17 -18.08 37.07
CA LEU A 911 -12.88 -18.58 37.53
C LEU A 911 -12.91 -18.95 39.03
N ALA A 912 -13.57 -18.15 39.87
CA ALA A 912 -13.65 -18.36 41.32
C ALA A 912 -14.47 -19.59 41.72
N LEU A 913 -15.58 -19.89 41.03
CA LEU A 913 -16.50 -20.98 41.37
C LEU A 913 -16.05 -22.35 40.86
N TRP A 914 -15.50 -22.42 39.64
CA TRP A 914 -15.38 -23.69 38.91
C TRP A 914 -13.94 -24.26 38.89
N PHE A 915 -12.96 -23.64 39.56
CA PHE A 915 -11.54 -24.01 39.46
C PHE A 915 -10.76 -24.03 40.80
N SER A 916 -9.79 -24.94 40.91
CA SER A 916 -8.87 -25.05 42.06
C SER A 916 -8.00 -23.80 42.25
N VAL A 917 -7.45 -23.57 43.45
CA VAL A 917 -6.63 -22.38 43.77
C VAL A 917 -5.47 -22.19 42.78
N ARG A 918 -4.78 -23.26 42.41
CA ARG A 918 -3.66 -23.24 41.47
C ARG A 918 -4.10 -23.07 40.01
N SER A 919 -5.25 -23.64 39.61
CA SER A 919 -5.91 -23.32 38.33
C SER A 919 -6.30 -21.85 38.22
N ARG A 920 -6.80 -21.23 39.31
CA ARG A 920 -7.12 -19.80 39.36
C ARG A 920 -5.87 -18.92 39.21
N ALA A 921 -4.76 -19.30 39.87
CA ALA A 921 -3.48 -18.61 39.72
C ALA A 921 -2.94 -18.67 38.28
N LEU A 922 -3.00 -19.86 37.66
CA LEU A 922 -2.63 -20.07 36.26
C LEU A 922 -3.54 -19.28 35.30
N GLY A 923 -4.85 -19.21 35.60
CA GLY A 923 -5.82 -18.39 34.87
C GLY A 923 -5.48 -16.91 34.90
N SER A 924 -5.24 -16.35 36.10
CA SER A 924 -4.80 -14.96 36.25
C SER A 924 -3.53 -14.67 35.43
N PHE A 925 -2.49 -15.51 35.55
CA PHE A 925 -1.22 -15.36 34.83
C PHE A 925 -1.39 -15.41 33.30
N LEU A 926 -1.98 -16.47 32.75
CA LEU A 926 -2.13 -16.65 31.31
C LEU A 926 -3.15 -15.67 30.70
N GLY A 927 -4.24 -15.37 31.41
CA GLY A 927 -5.26 -14.41 30.96
C GLY A 927 -4.67 -13.01 30.77
N GLY A 928 -3.79 -12.59 31.68
CA GLY A 928 -3.03 -11.33 31.53
C GLY A 928 -2.14 -11.32 30.29
N ILE A 929 -1.40 -12.40 30.03
CA ILE A 929 -0.51 -12.52 28.86
C ILE A 929 -1.32 -12.46 27.54
N VAL A 930 -2.41 -13.23 27.43
CA VAL A 930 -3.26 -13.24 26.23
C VAL A 930 -3.90 -11.86 25.99
N ALA A 931 -4.36 -11.19 27.06
CA ALA A 931 -4.89 -9.84 26.99
C ALA A 931 -3.84 -8.81 26.53
N VAL A 932 -2.60 -8.88 27.04
CA VAL A 932 -1.49 -8.01 26.60
C VAL A 932 -1.23 -8.14 25.10
N ILE A 933 -1.15 -9.39 24.60
CA ILE A 933 -0.90 -9.66 23.17
C ILE A 933 -2.05 -9.10 22.32
N GLY A 934 -3.30 -9.44 22.65
CA GLY A 934 -4.48 -8.97 21.92
C GLY A 934 -4.63 -7.44 21.90
N GLY A 935 -4.41 -6.79 23.04
CA GLY A 935 -4.47 -5.33 23.15
C GLY A 935 -3.42 -4.63 22.27
N ASN A 936 -2.17 -5.09 22.27
CA ASN A 936 -1.12 -4.50 21.43
C ASN A 936 -1.35 -4.77 19.93
N VAL A 937 -1.92 -5.93 19.57
CA VAL A 937 -2.32 -6.22 18.18
C VAL A 937 -3.44 -5.28 17.71
N LEU A 938 -4.49 -5.07 18.52
CA LEU A 938 -5.59 -4.16 18.20
C LEU A 938 -5.10 -2.70 18.12
N GLY A 939 -4.31 -2.23 19.09
CA GLY A 939 -3.71 -0.90 19.06
C GLY A 939 -2.85 -0.67 17.81
N SER A 940 -2.08 -1.68 17.40
CA SER A 940 -1.27 -1.68 16.17
C SER A 940 -2.07 -1.84 14.87
N TRP A 941 -3.36 -2.18 14.95
CA TRP A 941 -4.30 -2.17 13.84
C TRP A 941 -4.99 -0.80 13.70
N LEU A 942 -5.44 -0.23 14.82
CA LEU A 942 -6.11 1.08 14.85
C LEU A 942 -5.20 2.22 14.39
N ASP A 943 -3.89 2.13 14.59
CA ASP A 943 -2.90 3.10 14.08
C ASP A 943 -2.49 2.91 12.60
N ARG A 944 -3.15 2.04 11.83
CA ARG A 944 -2.78 1.80 10.41
C ARG A 944 -3.35 2.88 9.49
N THR A 945 -2.70 4.05 9.48
CA THR A 945 -3.02 5.19 8.59
C THR A 945 -3.04 4.87 7.08
N LYS A 946 -2.51 3.72 6.66
CA LYS A 946 -2.66 3.18 5.28
C LYS A 946 -4.05 2.61 4.97
N VAL A 947 -4.94 2.56 5.96
CA VAL A 947 -6.32 2.04 5.88
C VAL A 947 -7.24 3.13 6.42
N SER A 948 -8.34 3.47 5.74
CA SER A 948 -9.20 4.58 6.18
C SER A 948 -9.81 4.33 7.56
N LEU A 949 -10.12 5.42 8.29
CA LEU A 949 -10.75 5.39 9.61
C LEU A 949 -12.03 4.55 9.59
N ARG A 950 -12.81 4.73 8.51
CA ARG A 950 -14.03 3.99 8.19
C ARG A 950 -13.81 2.46 8.19
N ILE A 951 -12.74 1.99 7.55
CA ILE A 951 -12.45 0.54 7.46
C ILE A 951 -11.88 0.03 8.79
N ARG A 952 -10.92 0.74 9.41
CA ARG A 952 -10.34 0.36 10.71
C ARG A 952 -11.39 0.22 11.80
N THR A 953 -12.31 1.17 11.92
CA THR A 953 -13.41 1.17 12.89
C THR A 953 -14.32 -0.04 12.69
N ARG A 954 -14.85 -0.19 11.47
CA ARG A 954 -15.88 -1.19 11.16
C ARG A 954 -15.35 -2.63 11.22
N SER A 955 -14.13 -2.86 10.76
CA SER A 955 -13.46 -4.17 10.87
C SER A 955 -13.17 -4.56 12.31
N SER A 956 -12.66 -3.64 13.13
CA SER A 956 -12.41 -3.87 14.56
C SER A 956 -13.70 -4.25 15.28
N PHE A 957 -14.77 -3.48 15.08
CA PHE A 957 -16.08 -3.78 15.66
C PHE A 957 -16.63 -5.15 15.24
N ALA A 958 -16.59 -5.47 13.94
CA ALA A 958 -17.09 -6.75 13.43
C ALA A 958 -16.33 -7.95 14.01
N VAL A 959 -15.00 -7.88 14.07
CA VAL A 959 -14.15 -8.94 14.63
C VAL A 959 -14.39 -9.10 16.13
N ILE A 960 -14.40 -8.01 16.89
CA ILE A 960 -14.62 -8.03 18.35
C ILE A 960 -16.00 -8.60 18.67
N ALA A 961 -17.05 -8.10 18.01
CA ALA A 961 -18.43 -8.55 18.24
C ALA A 961 -18.60 -10.04 17.91
N THR A 962 -18.12 -10.50 16.74
CA THR A 962 -18.26 -11.89 16.30
C THR A 962 -17.54 -12.87 17.24
N LEU A 963 -16.31 -12.54 17.65
CA LEU A 963 -15.55 -13.37 18.59
C LEU A 963 -16.24 -13.46 19.96
N GLN A 964 -16.70 -12.33 20.50
CA GLN A 964 -17.47 -12.32 21.75
C GLN A 964 -18.75 -13.15 21.67
N GLY A 965 -19.49 -13.08 20.56
CA GLY A 965 -20.68 -13.91 20.36
C GLY A 965 -20.37 -15.40 20.49
N GLY A 966 -19.31 -15.87 19.82
CA GLY A 966 -18.83 -17.25 19.94
C GLY A 966 -18.41 -17.63 21.36
N TRP A 967 -17.68 -16.75 22.06
CA TRP A 967 -17.23 -16.99 23.44
C TRP A 967 -18.39 -16.99 24.45
N TRP A 968 -19.40 -16.13 24.29
CA TRP A 968 -20.58 -16.12 25.14
C TRP A 968 -21.49 -17.34 24.91
N ILE A 969 -21.63 -17.82 23.67
CA ILE A 969 -22.31 -19.09 23.36
C ILE A 969 -21.59 -20.25 24.07
N TRP A 970 -20.26 -20.33 23.95
CA TRP A 970 -19.47 -21.38 24.61
C TRP A 970 -19.57 -21.31 26.14
N ALA A 971 -19.44 -20.12 26.73
CA ALA A 971 -19.61 -19.91 28.17
C ALA A 971 -21.01 -20.32 28.64
N THR A 972 -22.06 -19.98 27.88
CA THR A 972 -23.46 -20.34 28.15
C THR A 972 -23.65 -21.85 28.21
N ILE A 973 -23.11 -22.59 27.25
CA ILE A 973 -23.15 -24.06 27.21
C ILE A 973 -22.42 -24.66 28.42
N LEU A 974 -21.24 -24.14 28.77
CA LEU A 974 -20.45 -24.63 29.89
C LEU A 974 -21.15 -24.40 31.24
N VAL A 975 -21.61 -23.18 31.54
CA VAL A 975 -22.25 -22.91 32.84
C VAL A 975 -23.60 -23.62 32.98
N SER A 976 -24.33 -23.85 31.89
CA SER A 976 -25.53 -24.70 31.89
C SER A 976 -25.19 -26.09 32.44
N LYS A 977 -24.18 -26.76 31.86
CA LYS A 977 -23.71 -28.08 32.30
C LYS A 977 -23.14 -28.06 33.72
N PHE A 978 -22.40 -27.01 34.11
CA PHE A 978 -21.76 -26.93 35.42
C PHE A 978 -22.78 -26.74 36.56
N ARG A 979 -23.91 -26.09 36.30
CA ARG A 979 -25.01 -25.94 37.26
C ARG A 979 -25.57 -27.29 37.72
N GLU A 980 -25.65 -28.25 36.80
CA GLU A 980 -26.09 -29.63 37.04
C GLU A 980 -24.98 -30.49 37.63
N THR A 981 -23.78 -30.47 37.02
CA THR A 981 -22.68 -31.40 37.34
C THR A 981 -21.79 -30.97 38.51
N ARG A 982 -21.90 -29.71 38.95
CA ARG A 982 -21.14 -29.10 40.07
C ARG A 982 -19.63 -29.42 40.09
N PRO A 983 -18.91 -29.25 38.97
CA PRO A 983 -17.49 -29.60 38.88
C PRO A 983 -16.59 -28.61 39.65
N THR A 984 -15.36 -29.04 39.95
CA THR A 984 -14.25 -28.16 40.30
C THR A 984 -13.02 -28.63 39.56
N TYR A 985 -12.60 -27.89 38.52
CA TYR A 985 -11.51 -28.29 37.65
C TYR A 985 -10.15 -27.89 38.21
N ASP A 986 -9.30 -28.88 38.45
CA ASP A 986 -7.85 -28.71 38.59
C ASP A 986 -7.18 -28.87 37.21
N TRP A 987 -5.91 -28.47 37.05
CA TRP A 987 -5.23 -28.58 35.76
C TRP A 987 -5.00 -30.04 35.31
N VAL A 988 -5.16 -31.03 36.20
CA VAL A 988 -5.16 -32.47 35.86
C VAL A 988 -6.55 -33.03 35.56
N SER A 989 -7.63 -32.25 35.70
CA SER A 989 -9.00 -32.75 35.53
C SER A 989 -9.37 -32.91 34.06
N ASP A 990 -9.98 -34.05 33.70
CA ASP A 990 -10.58 -34.23 32.37
C ASP A 990 -11.57 -33.11 32.05
N GLY A 991 -11.44 -32.53 30.86
CA GLY A 991 -12.22 -31.36 30.44
C GLY A 991 -11.70 -30.01 30.95
N PHE A 992 -10.65 -29.94 31.78
CA PHE A 992 -10.05 -28.67 32.23
C PHE A 992 -9.76 -27.74 31.06
N GLY A 993 -9.08 -28.21 30.00
CA GLY A 993 -8.66 -27.36 28.88
C GLY A 993 -9.83 -26.65 28.17
N ALA A 994 -10.96 -27.34 27.97
CA ALA A 994 -12.14 -26.74 27.34
C ALA A 994 -12.83 -25.71 28.26
N SER A 995 -12.90 -25.99 29.56
CA SER A 995 -13.44 -25.08 30.58
C SER A 995 -12.54 -23.84 30.77
N PHE A 996 -11.23 -24.04 30.78
CA PHE A 996 -10.24 -23.01 31.06
C PHE A 996 -10.01 -22.07 29.87
N ALA A 997 -10.07 -22.59 28.64
CA ALA A 997 -9.91 -21.79 27.43
C ALA A 997 -10.96 -20.67 27.32
N VAL A 998 -12.22 -20.92 27.67
CA VAL A 998 -13.27 -19.88 27.59
C VAL A 998 -12.96 -18.71 28.52
N PHE A 999 -12.38 -18.94 29.71
CA PHE A 999 -11.96 -17.88 30.62
C PHE A 999 -10.86 -16.99 29.99
N LEU A 1000 -9.85 -17.58 29.34
CA LEU A 1000 -8.79 -16.84 28.66
C LEU A 1000 -9.36 -15.97 27.53
N PHE A 1001 -10.32 -16.52 26.77
CA PHE A 1001 -10.98 -15.82 25.68
C PHE A 1001 -11.93 -14.70 26.16
N LEU A 1002 -12.66 -14.87 27.27
CA LEU A 1002 -13.44 -13.80 27.87
C LEU A 1002 -12.54 -12.67 28.41
N THR A 1003 -11.40 -13.01 29.02
CA THR A 1003 -10.39 -12.04 29.47
C THR A 1003 -9.81 -11.23 28.29
N LEU A 1004 -9.53 -11.90 27.16
CA LEU A 1004 -9.16 -11.27 25.91
C LEU A 1004 -10.26 -10.34 25.37
N GLY A 1005 -11.51 -10.80 25.34
CA GLY A 1005 -12.65 -10.04 24.85
C GLY A 1005 -12.92 -8.76 25.64
N PHE A 1006 -12.77 -8.80 26.96
CA PHE A 1006 -12.78 -7.61 27.82
C PHE A 1006 -11.69 -6.62 27.40
N GLN A 1007 -10.43 -7.04 27.30
CA GLN A 1007 -9.32 -6.15 26.95
C GLN A 1007 -9.45 -5.54 25.55
N LEU A 1008 -9.96 -6.29 24.57
CA LEU A 1008 -10.21 -5.79 23.21
C LEU A 1008 -11.32 -4.72 23.20
N ASN A 1009 -12.43 -4.95 23.90
CA ASN A 1009 -13.48 -3.95 24.03
C ASN A 1009 -12.99 -2.71 24.77
N TYR A 1010 -12.27 -2.90 25.89
CA TYR A 1010 -11.75 -1.82 26.72
C TYR A 1010 -10.92 -0.84 25.89
N LEU A 1011 -9.94 -1.35 25.12
CA LEU A 1011 -9.12 -0.52 24.23
C LEU A 1011 -9.95 0.13 23.10
N PHE A 1012 -10.93 -0.59 22.53
CA PHE A 1012 -11.82 -0.04 21.50
C PHE A 1012 -12.73 1.07 22.03
N LEU A 1013 -13.13 1.06 23.31
CA LEU A 1013 -13.90 2.14 23.93
C LEU A 1013 -13.10 3.46 24.03
N TYR A 1014 -11.81 3.41 24.36
CA TYR A 1014 -10.93 4.60 24.31
C TYR A 1014 -10.85 5.18 22.89
N PHE A 1015 -10.72 4.31 21.89
CA PHE A 1015 -10.73 4.70 20.47
C PHE A 1015 -12.07 5.35 20.07
N ILE A 1016 -13.20 4.82 20.57
CA ILE A 1016 -14.53 5.40 20.31
C ILE A 1016 -14.65 6.80 20.91
N ILE A 1017 -14.33 6.99 22.19
CA ILE A 1017 -14.52 8.31 22.82
C ILE A 1017 -13.58 9.38 22.27
N HIS A 1018 -12.39 9.00 21.78
CA HIS A 1018 -11.52 9.93 21.07
C HIS A 1018 -12.22 10.53 19.83
N HIS A 1019 -12.91 9.71 19.05
CA HIS A 1019 -13.65 10.13 17.84
C HIS A 1019 -15.05 10.73 18.12
N LEU A 1020 -15.44 10.83 19.40
CA LEU A 1020 -16.63 11.59 19.83
C LEU A 1020 -16.29 13.00 20.36
N ALA A 1021 -15.04 13.26 20.74
CA ALA A 1021 -14.58 14.55 21.25
C ALA A 1021 -14.20 15.50 20.10
N GLY A 1022 -14.84 16.67 20.03
CA GLY A 1022 -14.52 17.73 19.06
C GLY A 1022 -13.46 18.72 19.55
N THR A 1023 -13.22 18.81 20.87
CA THR A 1023 -12.19 19.68 21.47
C THR A 1023 -11.35 18.95 22.52
N GLN A 1024 -10.18 19.48 22.88
CA GLN A 1024 -9.32 18.88 23.91
C GLN A 1024 -9.98 18.91 25.31
N ASP A 1025 -10.82 19.91 25.59
CA ASP A 1025 -11.65 19.98 26.80
C ASP A 1025 -12.71 18.85 26.81
N GLU A 1026 -13.33 18.55 25.66
CA GLU A 1026 -14.26 17.42 25.52
C GLU A 1026 -13.59 16.06 25.73
N ILE A 1027 -12.28 15.90 25.45
CA ILE A 1027 -11.56 14.66 25.79
C ILE A 1027 -11.62 14.39 27.29
N ILE A 1028 -11.50 15.42 28.14
CA ILE A 1028 -11.60 15.29 29.61
C ILE A 1028 -13.03 14.91 30.01
N ARG A 1029 -14.05 15.56 29.42
CA ARG A 1029 -15.46 15.29 29.72
C ARG A 1029 -15.89 13.89 29.27
N TYR A 1030 -15.56 13.47 28.04
CA TYR A 1030 -15.85 12.11 27.55
C TYR A 1030 -15.05 11.03 28.31
N SER A 1031 -13.83 11.33 28.77
CA SER A 1031 -13.08 10.44 29.67
C SER A 1031 -13.78 10.22 31.01
N ALA A 1032 -14.31 11.30 31.61
CA ALA A 1032 -15.12 11.25 32.82
C ALA A 1032 -16.42 10.45 32.60
N LEU A 1033 -17.12 10.70 31.49
CA LEU A 1033 -18.36 10.00 31.14
C LEU A 1033 -18.14 8.51 30.86
N LEU A 1034 -17.08 8.14 30.15
CA LEU A 1034 -16.75 6.73 29.89
C LEU A 1034 -16.51 5.99 31.21
N ARG A 1035 -15.53 6.45 32.00
CA ARG A 1035 -15.17 5.78 33.26
C ARG A 1035 -16.30 5.80 34.28
N GLY A 1036 -17.12 6.84 34.31
CA GLY A 1036 -18.35 6.90 35.12
C GLY A 1036 -19.42 5.91 34.66
N THR A 1037 -19.67 5.79 33.36
CA THR A 1037 -20.63 4.84 32.79
C THR A 1037 -20.16 3.39 32.99
N GLU A 1038 -18.87 3.12 32.79
CA GLU A 1038 -18.27 1.83 33.09
C GLU A 1038 -18.39 1.48 34.57
N SER A 1039 -18.10 2.42 35.47
CA SER A 1039 -18.27 2.23 36.91
C SER A 1039 -19.72 1.90 37.28
N ALA A 1040 -20.71 2.53 36.65
CA ALA A 1040 -22.12 2.22 36.91
C ALA A 1040 -22.45 0.76 36.52
N TRP A 1041 -21.99 0.29 35.36
CA TRP A 1041 -22.18 -1.09 34.93
C TRP A 1041 -21.36 -2.10 35.75
N GLN A 1042 -20.16 -1.76 36.20
CA GLN A 1042 -19.37 -2.60 37.11
C GLN A 1042 -20.03 -2.70 38.48
N ALA A 1043 -20.57 -1.60 39.05
CA ALA A 1043 -21.32 -1.62 40.31
C ALA A 1043 -22.53 -2.56 40.23
N VAL A 1044 -23.32 -2.47 39.15
CA VAL A 1044 -24.44 -3.37 38.88
C VAL A 1044 -23.97 -4.82 38.71
N SER A 1045 -22.86 -5.05 37.98
CA SER A 1045 -22.29 -6.38 37.74
C SER A 1045 -21.85 -7.06 39.03
N TYR A 1046 -20.96 -6.46 39.83
CA TYR A 1046 -20.51 -7.04 41.11
C TYR A 1046 -21.66 -7.15 42.12
N GLY A 1047 -22.58 -6.17 42.14
CA GLY A 1047 -23.76 -6.18 43.01
C GLY A 1047 -24.69 -7.36 42.73
N ILE A 1048 -25.14 -7.53 41.49
CA ILE A 1048 -26.05 -8.62 41.10
C ILE A 1048 -25.35 -9.99 41.15
N THR A 1049 -24.06 -10.06 40.78
CA THR A 1049 -23.25 -11.31 40.84
C THR A 1049 -22.93 -11.74 42.29
N SER A 1050 -23.34 -10.98 43.30
CA SER A 1050 -23.39 -11.47 44.70
C SER A 1050 -24.55 -12.45 44.97
N LEU A 1051 -25.54 -12.55 44.08
CA LEU A 1051 -26.65 -13.50 44.16
C LEU A 1051 -26.25 -14.87 43.58
N PRO A 1052 -26.48 -16.00 44.28
CA PRO A 1052 -25.99 -17.32 43.84
C PRO A 1052 -26.38 -17.72 42.42
N VAL A 1053 -27.63 -17.48 42.02
CA VAL A 1053 -28.12 -17.82 40.66
C VAL A 1053 -27.43 -17.00 39.57
N PHE A 1054 -27.07 -15.75 39.85
CA PHE A 1054 -26.30 -14.91 38.92
C PHE A 1054 -24.82 -15.28 38.89
N ALA A 1055 -24.24 -15.63 40.04
CA ALA A 1055 -22.87 -16.14 40.14
C ALA A 1055 -22.68 -17.45 39.35
N GLU A 1056 -23.64 -18.38 39.43
CA GLU A 1056 -23.58 -19.68 38.76
C GLU A 1056 -23.81 -19.60 37.24
N VAL A 1057 -24.87 -18.91 36.80
CA VAL A 1057 -25.31 -18.89 35.39
C VAL A 1057 -25.81 -17.53 34.91
N GLY A 1058 -26.55 -16.80 35.75
CA GLY A 1058 -27.31 -15.61 35.31
C GLY A 1058 -26.44 -14.47 34.79
N GLY A 1059 -25.22 -14.30 35.32
CA GLY A 1059 -24.28 -13.28 34.84
C GLY A 1059 -23.81 -13.53 33.40
N VAL A 1060 -23.59 -14.80 33.02
CA VAL A 1060 -23.24 -15.19 31.65
C VAL A 1060 -24.41 -14.94 30.70
N TYR A 1061 -25.62 -15.39 31.06
CA TYR A 1061 -26.81 -15.23 30.22
C TYR A 1061 -27.18 -13.76 30.05
N PHE A 1062 -27.13 -12.99 31.13
CA PHE A 1062 -27.42 -11.55 31.09
C PHE A 1062 -26.41 -10.79 30.25
N ASN A 1063 -25.10 -11.06 30.39
CA ASN A 1063 -24.11 -10.35 29.57
C ASN A 1063 -24.14 -10.77 28.09
N PHE A 1064 -24.53 -12.01 27.78
CA PHE A 1064 -24.76 -12.45 26.40
C PHE A 1064 -25.97 -11.72 25.77
N ALA A 1065 -27.07 -11.55 26.52
CA ALA A 1065 -28.20 -10.75 26.07
C ALA A 1065 -27.84 -9.26 25.93
N LEU A 1066 -27.09 -8.69 26.88
CA LEU A 1066 -26.62 -7.30 26.85
C LEU A 1066 -25.69 -7.05 25.66
N TRP A 1067 -24.78 -8.00 25.36
CA TRP A 1067 -23.96 -8.01 24.14
C TRP A 1067 -24.85 -7.91 22.90
N ALA A 1068 -25.82 -8.81 22.72
CA ALA A 1068 -26.67 -8.86 21.54
C ALA A 1068 -27.47 -7.56 21.33
N VAL A 1069 -28.06 -7.01 22.39
CA VAL A 1069 -28.83 -5.75 22.33
C VAL A 1069 -27.94 -4.54 22.05
N SER A 1070 -26.67 -4.55 22.50
CA SER A 1070 -25.75 -3.43 22.32
C SER A 1070 -25.24 -3.22 20.88
N LEU A 1071 -25.24 -4.27 20.03
CA LEU A 1071 -24.54 -4.23 18.74
C LEU A 1071 -25.13 -3.21 17.77
N TYR A 1072 -26.46 -3.16 17.65
CA TYR A 1072 -27.12 -2.25 16.71
C TYR A 1072 -27.01 -0.77 17.13
N PRO A 1073 -27.27 -0.38 18.40
CA PRO A 1073 -26.97 0.96 18.89
C PRO A 1073 -25.51 1.40 18.68
N ALA A 1074 -24.53 0.53 18.98
CA ALA A 1074 -23.12 0.83 18.72
C ALA A 1074 -22.83 1.04 17.24
N TRP A 1075 -23.33 0.16 16.37
CA TRP A 1075 -23.17 0.27 14.92
C TRP A 1075 -23.73 1.58 14.35
N LEU A 1076 -24.83 2.09 14.90
CA LEU A 1076 -25.42 3.36 14.46
C LEU A 1076 -24.47 4.55 14.63
N VAL A 1077 -23.57 4.51 15.61
CA VAL A 1077 -22.53 5.53 15.84
C VAL A 1077 -21.26 5.21 15.04
N LEU A 1078 -20.76 3.97 15.14
CA LEU A 1078 -19.51 3.53 14.51
C LEU A 1078 -19.52 3.63 12.98
N ARG A 1079 -20.70 3.57 12.35
CA ARG A 1079 -20.84 3.77 10.90
C ARG A 1079 -20.59 5.21 10.45
N GLU A 1080 -20.71 6.20 11.34
CA GLU A 1080 -20.50 7.63 11.04
C GLU A 1080 -19.02 8.02 11.07
N PHE A 1081 -18.15 7.18 11.65
CA PHE A 1081 -16.71 7.42 11.69
C PHE A 1081 -16.12 7.20 10.28
N GLY A 1082 -15.44 8.22 9.76
CA GLY A 1082 -14.98 8.27 8.38
C GLY A 1082 -16.11 8.30 7.35
N SER A 1083 -17.14 9.13 7.56
CA SER A 1083 -18.14 9.47 6.54
C SER A 1083 -18.53 10.94 6.44
N HIS A 1084 -17.98 11.80 7.31
CA HIS A 1084 -18.13 13.26 7.26
C HIS A 1084 -16.85 13.91 7.78
N ALA A 1085 -16.47 15.04 7.18
CA ALA A 1085 -15.41 15.91 7.68
C ALA A 1085 -15.72 16.31 9.13
N SER A 1086 -15.00 15.73 10.08
CA SER A 1086 -15.14 16.03 11.49
C SER A 1086 -14.18 17.17 11.84
N PRO A 1087 -14.59 18.17 12.65
CA PRO A 1087 -13.76 19.33 12.94
C PRO A 1087 -12.43 18.91 13.60
N SER A 1088 -11.33 19.43 13.08
CA SER A 1088 -9.99 19.05 13.51
C SER A 1088 -9.70 19.52 14.94
N LEU A 1089 -9.42 18.57 15.84
CA LEU A 1089 -9.03 18.77 17.25
C LEU A 1089 -7.80 19.67 17.50
N GLU A 1090 -7.05 20.01 16.45
CA GLU A 1090 -5.74 20.68 16.51
C GLU A 1090 -5.63 21.81 15.47
N SER A 1091 -6.65 22.68 15.38
CA SER A 1091 -6.55 23.97 14.66
C SER A 1091 -5.59 24.93 15.40
N PRO A 1092 -4.66 25.62 14.72
CA PRO A 1092 -3.85 26.66 15.34
C PRO A 1092 -4.73 27.83 15.78
N VAL A 1093 -4.71 28.15 17.08
CA VAL A 1093 -5.26 29.42 17.57
C VAL A 1093 -4.35 30.53 17.08
N GLN A 1094 -4.89 31.47 16.29
CA GLN A 1094 -4.19 32.73 16.03
C GLN A 1094 -4.03 33.47 17.36
N GLU A 1095 -2.78 33.75 17.76
CA GLU A 1095 -2.51 34.76 18.77
C GLU A 1095 -2.90 36.12 18.18
N VAL A 1096 -4.12 36.56 18.48
CA VAL A 1096 -4.56 37.94 18.19
C VAL A 1096 -3.75 38.86 19.09
N ASP A 1097 -2.83 39.60 18.47
CA ASP A 1097 -1.93 40.52 19.16
C ASP A 1097 -2.71 41.73 19.72
N SER A 1098 -3.23 41.56 20.94
CA SER A 1098 -4.08 42.54 21.59
C SER A 1098 -3.29 43.67 22.26
N GLN A 1099 -2.37 44.30 21.52
CA GLN A 1099 -1.82 45.60 21.85
C GLN A 1099 -2.52 46.73 21.08
N LYS A 1100 -3.69 47.17 21.58
CA LYS A 1100 -3.99 48.60 21.78
C LYS A 1100 -5.33 48.93 22.45
N ASP A 1101 -5.33 50.13 23.01
CA ASP A 1101 -6.44 51.06 23.21
C ASP A 1101 -7.64 50.63 24.07
N PHE A 1102 -7.41 50.72 25.39
CA PHE A 1102 -8.44 51.07 26.36
C PHE A 1102 -8.90 52.54 26.14
N SER A 1103 -10.06 52.77 25.53
CA SER A 1103 -10.71 54.10 25.59
C SER A 1103 -12.23 54.09 25.38
N ALA A 1104 -12.96 54.28 26.48
CA ALA A 1104 -14.24 55.00 26.65
C ALA A 1104 -15.49 54.69 25.79
N SER A 1105 -16.64 54.67 26.48
CA SER A 1105 -18.04 54.70 25.99
C SER A 1105 -18.52 53.53 25.09
N GLY A 1106 -19.78 53.07 25.19
CA GLY A 1106 -20.87 53.49 26.09
C GLY A 1106 -22.12 52.60 25.91
N GLU A 1107 -23.23 53.02 26.52
CA GLU A 1107 -24.61 52.52 26.28
C GLU A 1107 -24.90 51.02 26.51
N GLU A 1108 -25.10 50.74 27.80
CA GLU A 1108 -26.19 49.90 28.32
C GLU A 1108 -27.40 49.73 27.38
N THR A 1109 -27.80 48.48 27.07
CA THR A 1109 -29.20 48.15 26.75
C THR A 1109 -29.57 46.73 27.20
N ASP A 1110 -30.71 46.59 27.86
CA ASP A 1110 -31.32 45.32 28.31
C ASP A 1110 -31.89 44.52 27.13
N ILE A 1111 -31.79 43.18 27.19
CA ILE A 1111 -32.90 42.29 26.81
C ILE A 1111 -32.72 40.89 27.44
N LYS A 1112 -33.84 40.34 27.90
CA LYS A 1112 -33.94 39.12 28.71
C LYS A 1112 -34.17 37.87 27.84
N LYS A 1113 -33.83 36.70 28.43
CA LYS A 1113 -33.99 35.32 27.91
C LYS A 1113 -32.87 34.93 26.91
N LEU A 1114 -32.36 33.70 26.94
CA LEU A 1114 -32.87 32.45 27.55
C LEU A 1114 -31.73 31.65 28.22
#